data_AF-A0AAD5Y006-F1
#
_entry.id   AF-A0AAD5Y006-F1
#
_cell.length_a   1.000
_cell.length_b   1.000
_cell.length_c   1.000
_cell.angle_alpha   90.00
_cell.angle_beta   90.00
_cell.angle_gamma   90.00
#
_symmetry.space_group_name_H-M   'P 1'
#
loop_
_entity.id
_entity.type
_entity.pdbx_description
1 polymer ?
#
loop_
_entity_poly.entity_id
_entity_poly.type
_entity_poly.pdbx_seq_one_letter_code
_entity_poly.pdbx_strand_id
1 'polypeptide(L)'
;MLGLLLSSVAAAATYLAPPDSKSGPEAVLVFIQGAQIPSTSYIDTVKAIQDASNFPIHAVLPEFFLDLALPIQSYLHKGIQDALNLAPSDLPVYIVGHSLGAAAAMEEATAYPDQYKACVIYGASVNRKYQYNFPMPVLAVNAELDGLQRVSRVGEAFFNYFDRNNTPIDADSVSSHPIVIIKGMSHIQYADGESVPITVSHLDLKPDINIAEAHQQTATVTSLFLCLQQQTCSDATDLIQLVQDTRAYLDPMLKAFEMEASPNLYTPCNSDKPSPHCPYYPAWPLQPNRQMSPDSNCICGVPFTNTAAHIMAGLDETKYPLINVDAIHDVSDTKPYHHAHIWSNCTTGALPCLMNSTTVSQVMYEEDSSDSGFPSASAYEIRVKMKARQIYKLFSSDPNVPLDSVDQGSICADINQASYDWALNAASKDVQDRFNQYGQPMVMQPDTAPILPIGPLFINSKLGFKDAKVNGKWELQVTSVGFKTPEDSFVTHLYPDSNGYHYCKVLSPARVMEWIHTDGLRKNKVAYATAMPNPSSNSFLIKDSIAVPSGWVQGNAPVDLEQTVDFGFGLTQSNMDLLVAKLYEVSDPSHPNYGKHLSKEQVDALTAPLPETVKAVTDWLAENGVTESDINFNSGKDWLHVKLPLSKAQQLLQANYQSFTHPESGKTVIRTTKYSLPQKVHSHIDLIKPTTLFGARPKQLTTRPGKVHSKRDASSDCANGVTPTCLKSLYNVGTYKPTNQNNVIGVTAYGGQYASTSDLQQFTKSFASSARNAKFTFVSINGGQNVDDPSQGGVEAELDIETTVGLTWPTKNLFYSTGDGDNSIQYFHQPDDWALALIDKPNSELPQVVSTSYGDDEPNFPADFAVRACNDFAKLGARGISLIFASGDGGVNGGHGQSQCQDANGNTVFVPVFPATCPYITSVGATTSVPETAAQLSSGGFSNYFTRPSYQDSAVDSYLNFLGSTYQGYYNSSGRAFPDVSAQGQNYQIVSGGQVQGVDGTSCSSPAFASIISLINDNLLNKGKSALGFLNPWLYSKGYQGLNDVTSGNNPGCNLDGFSATQGYDPVTGLGTPDFKKLLDLV
;
A
#
# COMPACT_ATOMS: atom_id res chain seq x y z
N MET A 1 -8.29 15.77 0.80
CA MET A 1 -8.19 17.09 0.17
C MET A 1 -7.99 17.08 -1.35
N LEU A 2 -7.86 15.92 -2.03
CA LEU A 2 -7.94 15.88 -3.50
C LEU A 2 -9.21 16.60 -3.98
N GLY A 3 -10.35 16.42 -3.31
CA GLY A 3 -11.63 17.09 -3.62
C GLY A 3 -11.64 18.62 -3.71
N LEU A 4 -10.76 19.31 -2.99
CA LEU A 4 -10.77 20.78 -2.86
C LEU A 4 -9.71 21.44 -3.74
N LEU A 5 -8.52 20.86 -3.86
CA LEU A 5 -7.51 21.27 -4.85
C LEU A 5 -8.01 21.09 -6.30
N LEU A 6 -8.83 20.07 -6.52
CA LEU A 6 -9.33 19.77 -7.85
C LEU A 6 -10.60 20.53 -8.25
N SER A 7 -11.20 21.30 -7.32
CA SER A 7 -12.36 22.15 -7.62
C SER A 7 -11.99 23.50 -8.23
N SER A 8 -10.71 23.83 -8.46
CA SER A 8 -10.27 25.14 -8.99
C SER A 8 -9.68 25.10 -10.40
N VAL A 9 -9.35 23.91 -10.93
CA VAL A 9 -8.89 23.72 -12.32
C VAL A 9 -10.12 23.55 -13.21
N ALA A 10 -10.22 24.29 -14.31
CA ALA A 10 -11.21 23.97 -15.34
C ALA A 10 -10.84 22.58 -15.91
N ALA A 11 -11.72 21.59 -15.78
CA ALA A 11 -11.43 20.28 -16.35
C ALA A 11 -11.29 20.44 -17.86
N ALA A 12 -10.10 20.14 -18.40
CA ALA A 12 -10.00 19.85 -19.82
C ALA A 12 -10.93 18.65 -20.09
N ALA A 13 -11.62 18.65 -21.20
CA ALA A 13 -12.53 17.57 -21.54
C ALA A 13 -12.53 17.37 -23.05
N THR A 14 -12.58 16.12 -23.47
CA THR A 14 -12.73 15.78 -24.88
C THR A 14 -14.24 15.69 -25.18
N TYR A 15 -14.69 16.45 -26.18
CA TYR A 15 -16.05 16.36 -26.70
C TYR A 15 -16.05 15.63 -28.05
N LEU A 16 -16.94 14.66 -28.21
CA LEU A 16 -17.17 13.92 -29.43
C LEU A 16 -18.63 14.12 -29.87
N ALA A 17 -18.81 14.73 -31.05
CA ALA A 17 -20.11 14.87 -31.68
C ALA A 17 -20.63 13.52 -32.20
N PRO A 18 -21.96 13.28 -32.23
CA PRO A 18 -22.52 12.08 -32.84
C PRO A 18 -22.23 12.01 -34.35
N PRO A 19 -22.15 10.81 -34.94
CA PRO A 19 -22.04 10.66 -36.39
C PRO A 19 -23.24 11.27 -37.13
N ASP A 20 -22.99 11.95 -38.26
CA ASP A 20 -24.02 12.60 -39.11
C ASP A 20 -25.11 11.63 -39.62
N SER A 21 -24.84 10.31 -39.57
CA SER A 21 -25.77 9.26 -39.98
C SER A 21 -26.87 8.96 -38.96
N LYS A 22 -26.78 9.50 -37.74
CA LYS A 22 -27.74 9.26 -36.65
C LYS A 22 -28.83 10.33 -36.64
N SER A 23 -30.07 9.92 -36.33
CA SER A 23 -31.22 10.82 -36.24
C SER A 23 -32.20 10.36 -35.17
N GLY A 24 -32.87 11.27 -34.46
CA GLY A 24 -33.84 10.94 -33.42
C GLY A 24 -33.59 11.72 -32.12
N PRO A 25 -34.16 11.27 -30.98
CA PRO A 25 -33.96 11.90 -29.68
C PRO A 25 -32.48 11.83 -29.24
N GLU A 26 -31.85 12.97 -29.06
CA GLU A 26 -30.44 13.07 -28.68
C GLU A 26 -30.22 12.79 -27.19
N ALA A 27 -28.99 12.41 -26.82
CA ALA A 27 -28.56 12.28 -25.43
C ALA A 27 -27.09 12.64 -25.26
N VAL A 28 -26.68 12.82 -23.99
CA VAL A 28 -25.28 13.04 -23.61
C VAL A 28 -24.75 11.84 -22.84
N LEU A 29 -23.52 11.42 -23.14
CA LEU A 29 -22.79 10.37 -22.46
C LEU A 29 -21.53 10.96 -21.81
N VAL A 30 -21.46 10.94 -20.49
CA VAL A 30 -20.27 11.34 -19.73
C VAL A 30 -19.45 10.10 -19.45
N PHE A 31 -18.19 10.04 -19.92
CA PHE A 31 -17.33 8.88 -19.72
C PHE A 31 -16.17 9.19 -18.77
N ILE A 32 -16.12 8.49 -17.64
CA ILE A 32 -15.10 8.63 -16.60
C ILE A 32 -14.06 7.51 -16.74
N GLN A 33 -12.80 7.90 -16.90
CA GLN A 33 -11.68 6.98 -17.05
C GLN A 33 -11.38 6.13 -15.80
N GLY A 34 -10.81 4.96 -16.04
CA GLY A 34 -10.16 4.15 -15.00
C GLY A 34 -8.87 4.78 -14.45
N ALA A 35 -8.40 4.27 -13.32
CA ALA A 35 -7.24 4.80 -12.63
C ALA A 35 -5.97 4.75 -13.48
N GLN A 36 -5.25 5.87 -13.59
CA GLN A 36 -4.00 6.00 -14.32
C GLN A 36 -4.14 5.69 -15.83
N ILE A 37 -5.34 5.86 -16.38
CA ILE A 37 -5.62 5.72 -17.82
C ILE A 37 -6.15 7.07 -18.32
N PRO A 38 -5.47 7.73 -19.28
CA PRO A 38 -5.96 8.99 -19.84
C PRO A 38 -7.38 8.86 -20.41
N SER A 39 -8.23 9.89 -20.25
CA SER A 39 -9.60 9.86 -20.78
C SER A 39 -9.65 9.69 -22.30
N THR A 40 -8.63 10.18 -23.02
CA THR A 40 -8.46 10.01 -24.46
C THR A 40 -8.29 8.55 -24.90
N SER A 41 -7.90 7.66 -23.99
CA SER A 41 -7.81 6.21 -24.21
C SER A 41 -9.18 5.57 -24.48
N TYR A 42 -10.29 6.24 -24.15
CA TYR A 42 -11.64 5.68 -24.36
C TYR A 42 -12.29 6.20 -25.64
N ILE A 43 -11.59 6.98 -26.47
CA ILE A 43 -12.17 7.60 -27.65
C ILE A 43 -12.74 6.56 -28.62
N ASP A 44 -12.04 5.46 -28.91
CA ASP A 44 -12.57 4.48 -29.88
C ASP A 44 -13.65 3.58 -29.27
N THR A 45 -13.60 3.31 -27.96
CA THR A 45 -14.73 2.71 -27.22
C THR A 45 -15.98 3.59 -27.31
N VAL A 46 -15.84 4.90 -27.12
CA VAL A 46 -16.96 5.86 -27.20
C VAL A 46 -17.48 5.98 -28.62
N LYS A 47 -16.61 6.05 -29.64
CA LYS A 47 -17.04 6.02 -31.04
C LYS A 47 -17.78 4.74 -31.38
N ALA A 48 -17.30 3.58 -30.90
CA ALA A 48 -17.99 2.31 -31.10
C ALA A 48 -19.41 2.36 -30.48
N ILE A 49 -19.59 2.97 -29.30
CA ILE A 49 -20.91 3.18 -28.69
C ILE A 49 -21.79 4.09 -29.58
N GLN A 50 -21.24 5.21 -30.08
CA GLN A 50 -21.96 6.10 -30.98
C GLN A 50 -22.39 5.39 -32.27
N ASP A 51 -21.52 4.54 -32.83
CA ASP A 51 -21.77 3.76 -34.04
C ASP A 51 -22.81 2.66 -33.81
N ALA A 52 -22.80 2.00 -32.65
CA ALA A 52 -23.78 0.98 -32.27
C ALA A 52 -25.16 1.57 -31.94
N SER A 53 -25.22 2.79 -31.40
CA SER A 53 -26.45 3.47 -31.00
C SER A 53 -27.42 3.70 -32.17
N ASN A 54 -28.73 3.56 -31.92
CA ASN A 54 -29.77 3.91 -32.88
C ASN A 54 -30.24 5.38 -32.79
N PHE A 55 -29.68 6.18 -31.88
CA PHE A 55 -29.95 7.62 -31.75
C PHE A 55 -28.64 8.41 -31.56
N PRO A 56 -28.63 9.74 -31.81
CA PRO A 56 -27.43 10.55 -31.68
C PRO A 56 -26.99 10.66 -30.21
N ILE A 57 -25.72 10.33 -29.93
CA ILE A 57 -25.09 10.48 -28.61
C ILE A 57 -23.95 11.48 -28.71
N HIS A 58 -24.07 12.59 -27.98
CA HIS A 58 -22.96 13.49 -27.69
C HIS A 58 -22.14 12.89 -26.56
N ALA A 59 -20.82 12.79 -26.69
CA ALA A 59 -20.00 12.26 -25.61
C ALA A 59 -19.02 13.31 -25.08
N VAL A 60 -18.86 13.32 -23.76
CA VAL A 60 -17.89 14.15 -23.07
C VAL A 60 -17.03 13.29 -22.15
N LEU A 61 -15.72 13.46 -22.24
CA LEU A 61 -14.73 12.70 -21.49
C LEU A 61 -13.93 13.68 -20.62
N PRO A 62 -14.35 13.93 -19.36
CA PRO A 62 -13.62 14.79 -18.44
C PRO A 62 -12.19 14.28 -18.21
N GLU A 63 -11.22 15.19 -18.22
CA GLU A 63 -9.86 14.90 -17.79
C GLU A 63 -9.72 15.19 -16.29
N PHE A 64 -9.11 14.24 -15.59
CA PHE A 64 -8.90 14.28 -14.16
C PHE A 64 -7.40 14.28 -13.89
N PHE A 65 -6.97 15.04 -12.90
CA PHE A 65 -5.56 15.17 -12.52
C PHE A 65 -4.93 13.80 -12.27
N LEU A 66 -3.72 13.57 -12.81
CA LEU A 66 -2.99 12.29 -12.79
C LEU A 66 -3.76 11.10 -13.38
N ASP A 67 -4.76 11.36 -14.23
CA ASP A 67 -5.66 10.34 -14.76
C ASP A 67 -6.38 9.54 -13.64
N LEU A 68 -6.69 10.23 -12.54
CA LEU A 68 -7.33 9.65 -11.36
C LEU A 68 -8.67 10.34 -11.08
N ALA A 69 -9.75 9.70 -11.51
CA ALA A 69 -11.12 10.03 -11.10
C ALA A 69 -11.39 9.49 -9.69
N LEU A 70 -10.86 10.16 -8.66
CA LEU A 70 -11.14 9.76 -7.28
C LEU A 70 -12.62 10.00 -6.93
N PRO A 71 -13.24 9.13 -6.12
CA PRO A 71 -14.63 9.26 -5.64
C PRO A 71 -14.77 10.37 -4.58
N ILE A 72 -14.30 11.58 -4.89
CA ILE A 72 -14.42 12.75 -4.03
C ILE A 72 -15.42 13.71 -4.68
N GLN A 73 -16.63 13.72 -4.12
CA GLN A 73 -17.83 14.31 -4.72
C GLN A 73 -17.64 15.72 -5.28
N SER A 74 -17.02 16.65 -4.54
CA SER A 74 -16.86 18.04 -4.99
C SER A 74 -15.97 18.20 -6.22
N TYR A 75 -14.94 17.36 -6.34
CA TYR A 75 -14.03 17.34 -7.49
C TYR A 75 -14.72 16.73 -8.70
N LEU A 76 -15.26 15.53 -8.48
CA LEU A 76 -15.86 14.73 -9.52
C LEU A 76 -17.03 15.47 -10.16
N HIS A 77 -17.94 15.98 -9.33
CA HIS A 77 -19.10 16.74 -9.78
C HIS A 77 -18.69 17.93 -10.63
N LYS A 78 -17.73 18.74 -10.17
CA LYS A 78 -17.27 19.90 -10.93
C LYS A 78 -16.68 19.50 -12.29
N GLY A 79 -15.77 18.51 -12.33
CA GLY A 79 -15.16 18.08 -13.58
C GLY A 79 -16.19 17.59 -14.60
N ILE A 80 -17.24 16.90 -14.13
CA ILE A 80 -18.36 16.45 -14.95
C ILE A 80 -19.20 17.64 -15.45
N GLN A 81 -19.57 18.58 -14.58
CA GLN A 81 -20.35 19.76 -14.98
C GLN A 81 -19.58 20.64 -15.98
N ASP A 82 -18.27 20.82 -15.78
CA ASP A 82 -17.39 21.54 -16.70
C ASP A 82 -17.36 20.87 -18.08
N ALA A 83 -17.28 19.53 -18.12
CA ALA A 83 -17.33 18.77 -19.36
C ALA A 83 -18.70 18.83 -20.05
N LEU A 84 -19.80 18.76 -19.28
CA LEU A 84 -21.16 18.85 -19.80
C LEU A 84 -21.45 20.18 -20.51
N ASN A 85 -20.77 21.27 -20.13
CA ASN A 85 -20.89 22.57 -20.82
C ASN A 85 -20.41 22.54 -22.29
N LEU A 86 -19.71 21.49 -22.72
CA LEU A 86 -19.29 21.29 -24.12
C LEU A 86 -20.38 20.64 -24.98
N ALA A 87 -21.36 19.98 -24.35
CA ALA A 87 -22.47 19.31 -25.03
C ALA A 87 -23.73 20.21 -25.06
N PRO A 88 -24.72 19.93 -25.93
CA PRO A 88 -26.00 20.63 -25.89
C PRO A 88 -26.70 20.49 -24.53
N SER A 89 -27.29 21.59 -24.04
CA SER A 89 -28.05 21.60 -22.79
C SER A 89 -29.40 20.88 -22.93
N ASP A 90 -30.02 20.56 -21.79
CA ASP A 90 -31.39 20.03 -21.69
C ASP A 90 -31.62 18.65 -22.35
N LEU A 91 -30.54 17.91 -22.62
CA LEU A 91 -30.58 16.52 -23.08
C LEU A 91 -30.49 15.52 -21.91
N PRO A 92 -31.07 14.31 -22.03
CA PRO A 92 -30.86 13.24 -21.06
C PRO A 92 -29.38 12.87 -20.95
N VAL A 93 -28.86 12.78 -19.73
CA VAL A 93 -27.45 12.45 -19.46
C VAL A 93 -27.32 11.02 -18.94
N TYR A 94 -26.38 10.28 -19.52
CA TYR A 94 -25.94 8.96 -19.07
C TYR A 94 -24.51 9.05 -18.57
N ILE A 95 -24.23 8.44 -17.41
CA ILE A 95 -22.88 8.44 -16.83
C ILE A 95 -22.27 7.05 -16.97
N VAL A 96 -21.02 7.00 -17.43
CA VAL A 96 -20.27 5.78 -17.69
C VAL A 96 -18.95 5.87 -16.95
N GLY A 97 -18.51 4.78 -16.33
CA GLY A 97 -17.20 4.72 -15.68
C GLY A 97 -16.53 3.36 -15.83
N HIS A 98 -15.20 3.34 -15.93
CA HIS A 98 -14.40 2.12 -15.95
C HIS A 98 -13.54 1.98 -14.69
N SER A 99 -13.48 0.79 -14.09
CA SER A 99 -12.58 0.49 -12.95
C SER A 99 -12.78 1.49 -11.79
N LEU A 100 -11.74 2.19 -11.30
CA LEU A 100 -11.92 3.25 -10.30
C LEU A 100 -12.89 4.36 -10.76
N GLY A 101 -12.94 4.65 -12.06
CA GLY A 101 -13.92 5.56 -12.65
C GLY A 101 -15.36 5.06 -12.55
N ALA A 102 -15.59 3.76 -12.49
CA ALA A 102 -16.91 3.18 -12.20
C ALA A 102 -17.35 3.49 -10.76
N ALA A 103 -16.43 3.40 -9.79
CA ALA A 103 -16.71 3.81 -8.42
C ALA A 103 -17.07 5.31 -8.35
N ALA A 104 -16.31 6.15 -9.06
CA ALA A 104 -16.62 7.57 -9.20
C ALA A 104 -18.02 7.79 -9.82
N ALA A 105 -18.32 7.15 -10.96
CA ALA A 105 -19.62 7.25 -11.61
C ALA A 105 -20.79 6.87 -10.68
N MET A 106 -20.63 5.82 -9.87
CA MET A 106 -21.63 5.40 -8.89
C MET A 106 -21.81 6.41 -7.75
N GLU A 107 -20.73 6.98 -7.20
CA GLU A 107 -20.84 8.03 -6.18
C GLU A 107 -21.58 9.25 -6.72
N GLU A 108 -21.22 9.70 -7.93
CA GLU A 108 -21.82 10.86 -8.59
C GLU A 108 -23.31 10.64 -8.88
N ALA A 109 -23.65 9.50 -9.50
CA ALA A 109 -25.03 9.12 -9.78
C ALA A 109 -25.87 9.02 -8.51
N THR A 110 -25.27 8.56 -7.41
CA THR A 110 -25.97 8.45 -6.12
C THR A 110 -26.16 9.80 -5.45
N ALA A 111 -25.17 10.68 -5.57
CA ALA A 111 -25.22 12.03 -5.03
C ALA A 111 -26.21 12.94 -5.75
N TYR A 112 -26.35 12.79 -7.07
CA TYR A 112 -27.17 13.66 -7.93
C TYR A 112 -28.12 12.84 -8.82
N PRO A 113 -29.03 12.05 -8.23
CA PRO A 113 -29.82 11.08 -8.96
C PRO A 113 -30.74 11.71 -10.03
N ASP A 114 -31.17 12.95 -9.83
CA ASP A 114 -32.03 13.67 -10.78
C ASP A 114 -31.28 14.16 -12.03
N GLN A 115 -29.95 14.13 -12.05
CA GLN A 115 -29.14 14.58 -13.19
C GLN A 115 -28.88 13.49 -14.23
N TYR A 116 -28.97 12.22 -13.83
CA TYR A 116 -28.58 11.10 -14.68
C TYR A 116 -29.76 10.15 -14.88
N LYS A 117 -29.95 9.73 -16.13
CA LYS A 117 -31.03 8.83 -16.50
C LYS A 117 -30.70 7.37 -16.22
N ALA A 118 -29.43 7.00 -16.37
CA ALA A 118 -28.89 5.70 -15.99
C ALA A 118 -27.36 5.77 -15.83
N CYS A 119 -26.80 4.76 -15.16
CA CYS A 119 -25.36 4.58 -14.96
C CYS A 119 -24.86 3.34 -15.71
N VAL A 120 -23.64 3.36 -16.21
CA VAL A 120 -22.97 2.20 -16.81
C VAL A 120 -21.59 2.04 -16.19
N ILE A 121 -21.29 0.83 -15.69
CA ILE A 121 -20.02 0.54 -15.03
C ILE A 121 -19.28 -0.59 -15.76
N TYR A 122 -18.02 -0.34 -16.11
CA TYR A 122 -17.14 -1.29 -16.80
C TYR A 122 -16.09 -1.85 -15.84
N GLY A 123 -15.86 -3.16 -15.89
CA GLY A 123 -14.87 -3.84 -15.04
C GLY A 123 -15.13 -3.61 -13.54
N ALA A 124 -16.40 -3.55 -13.15
CA ALA A 124 -16.84 -3.27 -11.79
C ALA A 124 -18.25 -3.83 -11.52
N SER A 125 -18.61 -3.94 -10.24
CA SER A 125 -19.95 -4.29 -9.77
C SER A 125 -20.52 -3.15 -8.95
N VAL A 126 -21.84 -3.09 -8.82
CA VAL A 126 -22.48 -2.16 -7.88
C VAL A 126 -21.93 -2.40 -6.47
N ASN A 127 -21.43 -1.34 -5.84
CA ASN A 127 -20.87 -1.42 -4.50
C ASN A 127 -21.90 -1.97 -3.50
N ARG A 128 -21.49 -2.81 -2.56
CA ARG A 128 -22.28 -3.44 -1.50
C ARG A 128 -23.10 -2.41 -0.70
N LYS A 129 -22.60 -1.18 -0.54
CA LYS A 129 -23.36 -0.08 0.09
C LYS A 129 -24.60 0.36 -0.70
N TYR A 130 -24.64 0.11 -2.00
CA TYR A 130 -25.75 0.48 -2.90
C TYR A 130 -26.49 -0.73 -3.49
N GLN A 131 -26.05 -1.95 -3.20
CA GLN A 131 -26.54 -3.19 -3.84
C GLN A 131 -28.06 -3.39 -3.80
N TYR A 132 -28.78 -2.76 -2.88
CA TYR A 132 -30.24 -2.87 -2.76
C TYR A 132 -31.01 -1.60 -3.13
N ASN A 133 -30.33 -0.45 -3.24
CA ASN A 133 -30.97 0.87 -3.34
C ASN A 133 -30.19 1.81 -4.26
N PHE A 134 -29.64 1.31 -5.38
CA PHE A 134 -29.05 2.19 -6.38
C PHE A 134 -30.17 3.05 -7.01
N PRO A 135 -30.03 4.37 -7.10
CA PRO A 135 -31.18 5.27 -7.29
C PRO A 135 -31.73 5.33 -8.72
N MET A 136 -31.11 4.62 -9.66
CA MET A 136 -31.45 4.63 -11.08
C MET A 136 -31.08 3.29 -11.73
N PRO A 137 -31.50 3.04 -12.98
CA PRO A 137 -31.01 1.89 -13.73
C PRO A 137 -29.48 1.90 -13.87
N VAL A 138 -28.84 0.73 -13.71
CA VAL A 138 -27.39 0.58 -13.86
C VAL A 138 -27.00 -0.68 -14.61
N LEU A 139 -26.26 -0.53 -15.70
CA LEU A 139 -25.65 -1.64 -16.43
C LEU A 139 -24.25 -1.92 -15.92
N ALA A 140 -23.95 -3.16 -15.55
CA ALA A 140 -22.59 -3.62 -15.28
C ALA A 140 -22.05 -4.47 -16.43
N VAL A 141 -21.00 -4.01 -17.09
CA VAL A 141 -20.28 -4.74 -18.15
C VAL A 141 -18.94 -5.23 -17.58
N ASN A 142 -18.78 -6.53 -17.47
CA ASN A 142 -17.61 -7.18 -16.91
C ASN A 142 -16.89 -8.00 -17.99
N ALA A 143 -15.60 -8.28 -17.79
CA ALA A 143 -14.80 -9.06 -18.72
C ALA A 143 -14.60 -10.50 -18.17
N GLU A 144 -14.67 -11.52 -19.03
CA GLU A 144 -14.48 -12.92 -18.59
C GLU A 144 -13.08 -13.15 -18.01
N LEU A 145 -12.08 -12.51 -18.61
CA LEU A 145 -10.66 -12.62 -18.31
C LEU A 145 -10.16 -11.37 -17.57
N ASP A 146 -11.06 -10.73 -16.81
CA ASP A 146 -10.71 -9.62 -15.93
C ASP A 146 -9.87 -10.14 -14.75
N GLY A 147 -8.60 -9.73 -14.70
CA GLY A 147 -7.72 -10.12 -13.61
C GLY A 147 -7.78 -9.20 -12.38
N LEU A 148 -8.56 -8.12 -12.42
CA LEU A 148 -8.76 -7.19 -11.32
C LEU A 148 -10.13 -7.39 -10.68
N GLN A 149 -11.20 -7.22 -11.45
CA GLN A 149 -12.57 -7.44 -11.03
C GLN A 149 -12.88 -8.93 -11.05
N ARG A 150 -12.83 -9.56 -9.88
CA ARG A 150 -12.91 -11.02 -9.79
C ARG A 150 -14.30 -11.54 -10.12
N VAL A 151 -14.34 -12.68 -10.80
CA VAL A 151 -15.57 -13.42 -11.10
C VAL A 151 -16.42 -13.73 -9.85
N SER A 152 -15.79 -13.90 -8.68
CA SER A 152 -16.49 -14.09 -7.40
C SER A 152 -17.29 -12.85 -6.98
N ARG A 153 -16.73 -11.65 -7.14
CA ARG A 153 -17.42 -10.39 -6.86
C ARG A 153 -18.55 -10.10 -7.86
N VAL A 154 -18.38 -10.50 -9.12
CA VAL A 154 -19.44 -10.45 -10.14
C VAL A 154 -20.56 -11.44 -9.81
N GLY A 155 -20.20 -12.67 -9.42
CA GLY A 155 -21.15 -13.69 -8.96
C GLY A 155 -21.98 -13.23 -7.76
N GLU A 156 -21.33 -12.65 -6.74
CA GLU A 156 -22.02 -12.05 -5.60
C GLU A 156 -23.02 -10.95 -6.02
N ALA A 157 -22.60 -10.03 -6.89
CA ALA A 157 -23.48 -8.96 -7.38
C ALA A 157 -24.69 -9.53 -8.14
N PHE A 158 -24.44 -10.52 -9.00
CA PHE A 158 -25.48 -11.22 -9.76
C PHE A 158 -26.49 -11.90 -8.83
N PHE A 159 -26.00 -12.63 -7.83
CA PHE A 159 -26.83 -13.30 -6.86
C PHE A 159 -27.72 -12.32 -6.09
N ASN A 160 -27.13 -11.22 -5.61
CA ASN A 160 -27.85 -10.24 -4.80
C ASN A 160 -28.99 -9.57 -5.56
N TYR A 161 -28.85 -9.39 -6.87
CA TYR A 161 -29.88 -8.78 -7.70
C TYR A 161 -30.92 -9.79 -8.23
N PHE A 162 -30.45 -10.90 -8.79
CA PHE A 162 -31.33 -11.88 -9.45
C PHE A 162 -31.81 -13.00 -8.51
N ASP A 163 -30.91 -13.64 -7.77
CA ASP A 163 -31.23 -14.87 -7.05
C ASP A 163 -31.85 -14.64 -5.68
N ARG A 164 -31.31 -13.69 -4.91
CA ARG A 164 -31.69 -13.46 -3.51
C ARG A 164 -33.21 -13.29 -3.36
N ASN A 165 -33.83 -12.59 -4.31
CA ASN A 165 -35.27 -12.29 -4.33
C ASN A 165 -36.02 -13.02 -5.46
N ASN A 166 -35.40 -13.98 -6.16
CA ASN A 166 -35.97 -14.64 -7.34
C ASN A 166 -36.46 -13.66 -8.43
N THR A 167 -35.70 -12.60 -8.69
CA THR A 167 -35.99 -11.65 -9.76
C THR A 167 -35.86 -12.39 -11.10
N PRO A 168 -36.92 -12.45 -11.94
CA PRO A 168 -36.84 -13.08 -13.25
C PRO A 168 -35.86 -12.32 -14.16
N ILE A 169 -35.19 -13.02 -15.09
CA ILE A 169 -34.41 -12.38 -16.17
C ILE A 169 -35.38 -12.12 -17.33
N ASP A 170 -35.97 -10.93 -17.33
CA ASP A 170 -36.98 -10.44 -18.26
C ASP A 170 -36.74 -8.97 -18.64
N ALA A 171 -37.63 -8.38 -19.44
CA ALA A 171 -37.47 -7.02 -19.93
C ALA A 171 -37.37 -5.97 -18.80
N ASP A 172 -38.10 -6.14 -17.71
CA ASP A 172 -38.13 -5.15 -16.60
C ASP A 172 -36.81 -5.20 -15.80
N SER A 173 -36.37 -6.41 -15.44
CA SER A 173 -35.11 -6.61 -14.70
C SER A 173 -33.87 -6.17 -15.49
N VAL A 174 -33.78 -6.50 -16.79
CA VAL A 174 -32.64 -6.08 -17.63
C VAL A 174 -32.71 -4.63 -18.06
N SER A 175 -33.88 -3.99 -17.97
CA SER A 175 -33.98 -2.53 -18.09
C SER A 175 -33.58 -1.82 -16.80
N SER A 176 -33.53 -2.53 -15.67
CA SER A 176 -33.20 -1.96 -14.37
C SER A 176 -31.73 -2.18 -14.01
N HIS A 177 -31.28 -3.42 -13.78
CA HIS A 177 -29.88 -3.70 -13.45
C HIS A 177 -29.31 -4.91 -14.21
N PRO A 178 -29.10 -4.81 -15.53
CA PRO A 178 -28.44 -5.87 -16.29
C PRO A 178 -26.97 -6.03 -15.85
N ILE A 179 -26.52 -7.28 -15.69
CA ILE A 179 -25.13 -7.63 -15.44
C ILE A 179 -24.68 -8.56 -16.57
N VAL A 180 -23.67 -8.14 -17.32
CA VAL A 180 -23.19 -8.85 -18.52
C VAL A 180 -21.70 -9.12 -18.42
N ILE A 181 -21.28 -10.33 -18.78
CA ILE A 181 -19.87 -10.70 -18.96
C ILE A 181 -19.56 -10.86 -20.45
N ILE A 182 -18.56 -10.12 -20.93
CA ILE A 182 -18.04 -10.23 -22.30
C ILE A 182 -17.00 -11.36 -22.35
N LYS A 183 -17.33 -12.39 -23.14
CA LYS A 183 -16.48 -13.58 -23.30
C LYS A 183 -15.15 -13.23 -23.96
N GLY A 184 -14.06 -13.77 -23.42
CA GLY A 184 -12.71 -13.59 -23.95
C GLY A 184 -12.08 -12.21 -23.73
N MET A 185 -12.80 -11.26 -23.16
CA MET A 185 -12.30 -9.91 -22.91
C MET A 185 -11.52 -9.83 -21.60
N SER A 186 -10.48 -9.00 -21.52
CA SER A 186 -9.74 -8.69 -20.28
C SER A 186 -10.02 -7.27 -19.75
N HIS A 187 -9.56 -6.96 -18.54
CA HIS A 187 -9.84 -5.68 -17.87
C HIS A 187 -9.39 -4.47 -18.69
N ILE A 188 -8.19 -4.51 -19.27
CA ILE A 188 -7.65 -3.32 -19.97
C ILE A 188 -8.38 -3.00 -21.27
N GLN A 189 -9.08 -3.96 -21.87
CA GLN A 189 -9.66 -3.82 -23.21
C GLN A 189 -10.88 -2.88 -23.31
N TYR A 190 -11.26 -2.19 -22.23
CA TYR A 190 -12.21 -1.08 -22.31
C TYR A 190 -11.57 0.22 -22.84
N ALA A 191 -10.23 0.27 -22.90
CA ALA A 191 -9.46 1.45 -23.28
C ALA A 191 -8.35 1.11 -24.29
N ASP A 192 -8.12 2.01 -25.25
CA ASP A 192 -6.95 2.05 -26.13
C ASP A 192 -5.75 2.63 -25.40
N GLY A 193 -4.64 1.92 -25.33
CA GLY A 193 -3.48 2.48 -24.66
C GLY A 193 -2.22 1.64 -24.81
N GLU A 194 -1.14 2.37 -25.06
CA GLU A 194 0.23 1.86 -25.09
C GLU A 194 0.84 1.71 -23.67
N SER A 195 0.19 2.30 -22.66
CA SER A 195 0.57 2.25 -21.24
C SER A 195 -0.53 1.56 -20.42
N VAL A 196 -0.25 0.32 -20.01
CA VAL A 196 -1.11 -0.43 -19.08
C VAL A 196 -0.67 -0.09 -17.65
N PRO A 197 -1.58 0.36 -16.75
CA PRO A 197 -1.23 0.63 -15.36
C PRO A 197 -0.51 -0.57 -14.72
N ILE A 198 0.46 -0.34 -13.85
CA ILE A 198 1.33 -1.40 -13.27
C ILE A 198 0.49 -2.53 -12.67
N THR A 199 -0.51 -2.19 -11.86
CA THR A 199 -1.46 -3.13 -11.26
C THR A 199 -2.15 -4.01 -12.32
N VAL A 200 -2.64 -3.38 -13.41
CA VAL A 200 -3.29 -4.08 -14.53
C VAL A 200 -2.28 -4.97 -15.27
N SER A 201 -1.06 -4.49 -15.51
CA SER A 201 -0.02 -5.26 -16.22
C SER A 201 0.36 -6.57 -15.52
N HIS A 202 0.36 -6.56 -14.18
CA HIS A 202 0.67 -7.76 -13.39
C HIS A 202 -0.52 -8.71 -13.26
N LEU A 203 -1.71 -8.15 -13.05
CA LEU A 203 -2.86 -8.92 -12.56
C LEU A 203 -3.85 -9.31 -13.65
N ASP A 204 -3.99 -8.51 -14.72
CA ASP A 204 -4.95 -8.77 -15.80
C ASP A 204 -4.59 -10.02 -16.61
N LEU A 205 -5.59 -10.74 -17.11
CA LEU A 205 -5.35 -11.96 -17.87
C LEU A 205 -5.21 -11.66 -19.35
N LYS A 206 -4.61 -12.60 -20.10
CA LYS A 206 -4.48 -12.46 -21.55
C LYS A 206 -5.86 -12.61 -22.18
N PRO A 207 -6.33 -11.65 -23.00
CA PRO A 207 -7.61 -11.78 -23.69
C PRO A 207 -7.57 -12.81 -24.82
N ASP A 208 -8.73 -13.42 -25.07
CA ASP A 208 -8.99 -14.32 -26.21
C ASP A 208 -9.47 -13.54 -27.45
N ILE A 209 -10.04 -12.33 -27.28
CA ILE A 209 -10.48 -11.45 -28.37
C ILE A 209 -9.55 -10.24 -28.53
N ASN A 210 -9.55 -9.66 -29.73
CA ASN A 210 -8.76 -8.44 -29.99
C ASN A 210 -9.50 -7.18 -29.47
N ILE A 211 -8.78 -6.06 -29.35
CA ILE A 211 -9.31 -4.82 -28.77
C ILE A 211 -10.49 -4.22 -29.57
N ALA A 212 -10.46 -4.31 -30.91
CA ALA A 212 -11.55 -3.79 -31.74
C ALA A 212 -12.85 -4.59 -31.52
N GLU A 213 -12.72 -5.92 -31.40
CA GLU A 213 -13.85 -6.79 -31.06
C GLU A 213 -14.36 -6.52 -29.63
N ALA A 214 -13.45 -6.30 -28.67
CA ALA A 214 -13.81 -5.93 -27.30
C ALA A 214 -14.60 -4.60 -27.24
N HIS A 215 -14.15 -3.58 -27.98
CA HIS A 215 -14.86 -2.30 -28.08
C HIS A 215 -16.22 -2.46 -28.74
N GLN A 216 -16.32 -3.25 -29.81
CA GLN A 216 -17.59 -3.51 -30.49
C GLN A 216 -18.59 -4.24 -29.59
N GLN A 217 -18.14 -5.28 -28.86
CA GLN A 217 -19.01 -6.02 -27.95
C GLN A 217 -19.45 -5.13 -26.77
N THR A 218 -18.52 -4.38 -26.16
CA THR A 218 -18.83 -3.39 -25.11
C THR A 218 -19.86 -2.38 -25.59
N ALA A 219 -19.64 -1.82 -26.78
CA ALA A 219 -20.54 -0.85 -27.40
C ALA A 219 -21.93 -1.43 -27.69
N THR A 220 -22.00 -2.68 -28.13
CA THR A 220 -23.28 -3.35 -28.41
C THR A 220 -24.10 -3.51 -27.13
N VAL A 221 -23.49 -4.01 -26.05
CA VAL A 221 -24.16 -4.18 -24.75
C VAL A 221 -24.64 -2.83 -24.21
N THR A 222 -23.75 -1.82 -24.21
CA THR A 222 -24.10 -0.48 -23.74
C THR A 222 -25.21 0.15 -24.59
N SER A 223 -25.15 0.03 -25.91
CA SER A 223 -26.17 0.55 -26.82
C SER A 223 -27.55 -0.08 -26.58
N LEU A 224 -27.63 -1.40 -26.38
CA LEU A 224 -28.89 -2.08 -26.07
C LEU A 224 -29.54 -1.51 -24.81
N PHE A 225 -28.77 -1.35 -23.74
CA PHE A 225 -29.26 -0.77 -22.50
C PHE A 225 -29.69 0.69 -22.66
N LEU A 226 -28.85 1.54 -23.26
CA LEU A 226 -29.16 2.96 -23.46
C LEU A 226 -30.40 3.16 -24.32
N CYS A 227 -30.61 2.30 -25.31
CA CYS A 227 -31.79 2.31 -26.17
C CYS A 227 -33.10 2.03 -25.41
N LEU A 228 -33.08 1.09 -24.46
CA LEU A 228 -34.22 0.83 -23.56
C LEU A 228 -34.48 2.05 -22.66
N GLN A 229 -33.44 2.65 -22.09
CA GLN A 229 -33.59 3.86 -21.27
C GLN A 229 -34.13 5.03 -22.09
N GLN A 230 -33.63 5.24 -23.31
CA GLN A 230 -34.06 6.30 -24.21
C GLN A 230 -35.43 6.04 -24.83
N GLN A 231 -36.01 4.85 -24.66
CA GLN A 231 -37.26 4.41 -25.29
C GLN A 231 -37.21 4.51 -26.82
N THR A 232 -36.01 4.36 -27.40
CA THR A 232 -35.80 4.31 -28.86
C THR A 232 -35.90 2.89 -29.40
N CYS A 233 -35.94 1.89 -28.50
CA CYS A 233 -36.38 0.54 -28.76
C CYS A 233 -37.20 0.01 -27.58
N SER A 234 -37.97 -1.04 -27.85
CA SER A 234 -38.79 -1.76 -26.86
C SER A 234 -38.41 -3.23 -26.74
N ASP A 235 -37.48 -3.71 -27.58
CA ASP A 235 -37.07 -5.11 -27.61
C ASP A 235 -35.82 -5.29 -26.74
N ALA A 236 -35.97 -6.04 -25.65
CA ALA A 236 -34.90 -6.38 -24.73
C ALA A 236 -34.33 -7.77 -24.97
N THR A 237 -34.75 -8.49 -26.03
CA THR A 237 -34.43 -9.92 -26.24
C THR A 237 -32.93 -10.20 -26.24
N ASP A 238 -32.13 -9.38 -26.94
CA ASP A 238 -30.68 -9.58 -27.00
C ASP A 238 -30.02 -9.36 -25.62
N LEU A 239 -30.47 -8.34 -24.87
CA LEU A 239 -29.94 -8.07 -23.54
C LEU A 239 -30.37 -9.14 -22.51
N ILE A 240 -31.60 -9.66 -22.62
CA ILE A 240 -32.07 -10.81 -21.85
C ILE A 240 -31.15 -12.02 -22.11
N GLN A 241 -30.84 -12.30 -23.37
CA GLN A 241 -29.98 -13.43 -23.72
C GLN A 241 -28.56 -13.26 -23.15
N LEU A 242 -27.98 -12.06 -23.25
CA LEU A 242 -26.66 -11.76 -22.67
C LEU A 242 -26.60 -11.94 -21.15
N VAL A 243 -27.66 -11.54 -20.43
CA VAL A 243 -27.76 -11.75 -18.97
C VAL A 243 -27.96 -13.23 -18.63
N GLN A 244 -28.72 -13.98 -19.46
CA GLN A 244 -28.85 -15.44 -19.31
C GLN A 244 -27.54 -16.19 -19.55
N ASP A 245 -26.76 -15.77 -20.54
CA ASP A 245 -25.44 -16.33 -20.81
C ASP A 245 -24.47 -16.03 -19.65
N THR A 246 -24.56 -14.82 -19.08
CA THR A 246 -23.82 -14.42 -17.88
C THR A 246 -24.20 -15.30 -16.68
N ARG A 247 -25.49 -15.59 -16.49
CA ARG A 247 -25.95 -16.54 -15.47
C ARG A 247 -25.32 -17.91 -15.67
N ALA A 248 -25.38 -18.46 -16.89
CA ALA A 248 -24.82 -19.77 -17.19
C ALA A 248 -23.31 -19.84 -16.92
N TYR A 249 -22.57 -18.75 -17.15
CA TYR A 249 -21.15 -18.63 -16.83
C TYR A 249 -20.88 -18.57 -15.31
N LEU A 250 -21.72 -17.85 -14.55
CA LEU A 250 -21.55 -17.66 -13.10
C LEU A 250 -22.07 -18.82 -12.25
N ASP A 251 -22.95 -19.67 -12.78
CA ASP A 251 -23.55 -20.81 -12.09
C ASP A 251 -22.55 -21.70 -11.31
N PRO A 252 -21.39 -22.09 -11.87
CA PRO A 252 -20.38 -22.83 -11.12
C PRO A 252 -19.83 -22.08 -9.91
N MET A 253 -19.60 -20.77 -10.04
CA MET A 253 -19.12 -19.92 -8.95
C MET A 253 -20.18 -19.74 -7.86
N LEU A 254 -21.45 -19.54 -8.23
CA LEU A 254 -22.57 -19.46 -7.28
C LEU A 254 -22.72 -20.77 -6.48
N LYS A 255 -22.65 -21.93 -7.15
CA LYS A 255 -22.63 -23.23 -6.47
C LYS A 255 -21.41 -23.38 -5.56
N ALA A 256 -20.26 -22.83 -5.94
CA ALA A 256 -19.07 -22.91 -5.11
C ALA A 256 -19.22 -22.09 -3.82
N PHE A 257 -19.85 -20.92 -3.90
CA PHE A 257 -20.24 -20.13 -2.73
C PHE A 257 -21.24 -20.86 -1.83
N GLU A 258 -22.20 -21.57 -2.40
CA GLU A 258 -23.11 -22.43 -1.62
C GLU A 258 -22.31 -23.52 -0.88
N MET A 259 -21.36 -24.17 -1.56
CA MET A 259 -20.54 -25.24 -0.98
C MET A 259 -19.68 -24.80 0.21
N GLU A 260 -19.24 -23.53 0.26
CA GLU A 260 -18.53 -22.96 1.41
C GLU A 260 -19.44 -22.26 2.44
N ALA A 261 -20.76 -22.21 2.18
CA ALA A 261 -21.74 -21.42 2.95
C ALA A 261 -21.37 -19.92 3.05
N SER A 262 -21.16 -19.30 1.89
CA SER A 262 -20.69 -17.91 1.82
C SER A 262 -21.67 -16.92 2.46
N PRO A 263 -21.21 -16.04 3.39
CA PRO A 263 -22.04 -14.98 3.96
C PRO A 263 -22.45 -13.94 2.91
N ASN A 264 -21.76 -13.91 1.77
CA ASN A 264 -22.08 -13.05 0.64
C ASN A 264 -23.40 -13.45 -0.05
N LEU A 265 -23.81 -14.72 0.05
CA LEU A 265 -25.12 -15.19 -0.43
C LEU A 265 -26.18 -15.03 0.66
N TYR A 266 -26.01 -15.70 1.80
CA TYR A 266 -26.92 -15.60 2.93
C TYR A 266 -26.16 -15.69 4.25
N THR A 267 -26.68 -15.05 5.29
CA THR A 267 -26.09 -15.13 6.63
C THR A 267 -26.11 -16.57 7.14
N PRO A 268 -24.98 -17.10 7.66
CA PRO A 268 -24.96 -18.37 8.37
C PRO A 268 -25.93 -18.40 9.55
N CYS A 269 -26.57 -19.54 9.80
CA CYS A 269 -27.43 -19.67 10.98
C CYS A 269 -26.60 -19.56 12.27
N ASN A 270 -27.15 -18.86 13.26
CA ASN A 270 -26.54 -18.79 14.58
C ASN A 270 -26.51 -20.19 15.24
N SER A 271 -25.35 -20.83 15.19
CA SER A 271 -25.11 -22.18 15.68
C SER A 271 -25.06 -22.31 17.20
N ASP A 272 -25.14 -21.20 17.95
CA ASP A 272 -25.34 -21.22 19.41
C ASP A 272 -26.79 -21.52 19.82
N LYS A 273 -27.73 -21.52 18.86
CA LYS A 273 -29.17 -21.68 19.11
C LYS A 273 -29.77 -22.70 18.14
N PRO A 274 -30.77 -23.49 18.59
CA PRO A 274 -31.55 -24.31 17.66
C PRO A 274 -32.27 -23.43 16.64
N SER A 275 -32.15 -23.78 15.36
CA SER A 275 -32.93 -23.18 14.26
C SER A 275 -34.02 -24.15 13.82
N PRO A 276 -35.29 -23.73 13.73
CA PRO A 276 -36.37 -24.57 13.20
C PRO A 276 -36.23 -24.86 11.71
N HIS A 277 -35.42 -24.07 10.99
CA HIS A 277 -35.19 -24.20 9.56
C HIS A 277 -34.09 -25.22 9.22
N CYS A 278 -33.15 -25.46 10.14
CA CYS A 278 -32.06 -26.40 9.91
C CYS A 278 -32.45 -27.85 10.26
N PRO A 279 -31.77 -28.85 9.66
CA PRO A 279 -31.99 -30.26 9.99
C PRO A 279 -31.95 -30.50 11.50
N TYR A 280 -32.81 -31.40 11.98
CA TYR A 280 -32.87 -31.72 13.41
C TYR A 280 -31.56 -32.34 13.89
N TYR A 281 -30.80 -31.58 14.67
CA TYR A 281 -29.61 -32.06 15.34
C TYR A 281 -30.01 -32.92 16.55
N PRO A 282 -29.40 -34.09 16.77
CA PRO A 282 -29.68 -34.90 17.94
C PRO A 282 -29.30 -34.16 19.23
N ALA A 283 -30.20 -34.22 20.21
CA ALA A 283 -30.11 -33.50 21.47
C ALA A 283 -29.09 -34.14 22.43
N TRP A 284 -27.78 -33.84 22.30
CA TRP A 284 -26.74 -34.44 23.15
C TRP A 284 -25.48 -33.55 23.32
N PRO A 285 -25.03 -33.23 24.55
CA PRO A 285 -25.75 -33.11 25.82
C PRO A 285 -26.30 -31.67 25.98
N LEU A 286 -27.63 -31.58 26.06
CA LEU A 286 -28.38 -30.33 26.17
C LEU A 286 -27.96 -29.49 27.39
N GLN A 287 -27.75 -28.19 27.19
CA GLN A 287 -28.09 -27.21 28.22
C GLN A 287 -29.59 -26.88 28.10
N PRO A 288 -30.42 -27.14 29.13
CA PRO A 288 -31.80 -26.71 29.12
C PRO A 288 -31.82 -25.17 29.17
N ASN A 289 -32.59 -24.53 28.28
CA ASN A 289 -32.94 -23.09 28.27
C ASN A 289 -32.21 -22.14 27.27
N ARG A 290 -31.73 -22.61 26.11
CA ARG A 290 -31.38 -21.66 25.02
C ARG A 290 -32.61 -21.33 24.16
N GLN A 291 -32.85 -20.04 23.91
CA GLN A 291 -33.92 -19.56 23.02
C GLN A 291 -33.63 -19.98 21.56
N MET A 292 -34.68 -20.29 20.79
CA MET A 292 -34.56 -20.58 19.35
C MET A 292 -33.95 -19.38 18.61
N SER A 293 -33.19 -19.65 17.56
CA SER A 293 -32.71 -18.58 16.68
C SER A 293 -33.91 -17.86 16.05
N PRO A 294 -33.94 -16.52 16.04
CA PRO A 294 -34.97 -15.78 15.33
C PRO A 294 -34.81 -15.86 13.80
N ASP A 295 -33.67 -16.34 13.32
CA ASP A 295 -33.32 -16.35 11.89
C ASP A 295 -34.03 -17.49 11.17
N SER A 296 -34.95 -17.15 10.26
CA SER A 296 -35.73 -18.13 9.47
C SER A 296 -35.17 -18.38 8.06
N ASN A 297 -34.24 -17.54 7.57
CA ASN A 297 -33.67 -17.57 6.21
C ASN A 297 -32.13 -17.53 6.24
N CYS A 298 -31.48 -18.53 6.85
CA CYS A 298 -30.02 -18.60 7.04
C CYS A 298 -29.42 -19.91 6.51
N ILE A 299 -28.10 -19.95 6.23
CA ILE A 299 -27.43 -21.17 5.73
C ILE A 299 -27.14 -22.16 6.87
N CYS A 300 -27.56 -23.41 6.69
CA CYS A 300 -27.40 -24.49 7.66
C CYS A 300 -26.10 -25.28 7.44
N GLY A 301 -25.02 -24.86 8.09
CA GLY A 301 -23.72 -25.56 7.99
C GLY A 301 -23.00 -25.28 6.67
N VAL A 302 -21.76 -25.77 6.54
CA VAL A 302 -20.97 -25.73 5.31
C VAL A 302 -21.22 -26.99 4.49
N PRO A 303 -21.88 -26.95 3.31
CA PRO A 303 -22.24 -28.16 2.57
C PRO A 303 -21.04 -29.03 2.16
N PHE A 304 -19.89 -28.44 1.83
CA PHE A 304 -18.69 -29.21 1.47
C PHE A 304 -18.18 -30.13 2.58
N THR A 305 -18.50 -29.84 3.84
CA THR A 305 -18.09 -30.70 4.96
C THR A 305 -18.77 -32.07 4.94
N ASN A 306 -19.87 -32.25 4.21
CA ASN A 306 -20.42 -33.57 3.97
C ASN A 306 -19.40 -34.45 3.22
N THR A 307 -18.83 -33.95 2.13
CA THR A 307 -17.73 -34.63 1.42
C THR A 307 -16.55 -34.89 2.34
N ALA A 308 -16.16 -33.91 3.16
CA ALA A 308 -15.07 -34.05 4.12
C ALA A 308 -15.33 -35.16 5.15
N ALA A 309 -16.55 -35.24 5.68
CA ALA A 309 -16.97 -36.25 6.65
C ALA A 309 -16.96 -37.66 6.07
N HIS A 310 -17.41 -37.83 4.81
CA HIS A 310 -17.36 -39.12 4.12
C HIS A 310 -15.93 -39.61 3.90
N ILE A 311 -15.03 -38.73 3.44
CA ILE A 311 -13.59 -39.04 3.29
C ILE A 311 -12.97 -39.36 4.65
N MET A 312 -13.28 -38.59 5.68
CA MET A 312 -12.82 -38.84 7.05
C MET A 312 -13.30 -40.21 7.56
N ALA A 313 -14.56 -40.57 7.34
CA ALA A 313 -15.13 -41.83 7.80
C ALA A 313 -14.52 -43.07 7.11
N GLY A 314 -14.20 -42.98 5.81
CA GLY A 314 -13.58 -44.08 5.05
C GLY A 314 -14.36 -45.40 5.17
N LEU A 315 -15.69 -45.31 5.10
CA LEU A 315 -16.62 -46.45 5.23
C LEU A 315 -17.06 -46.96 3.85
N ASP A 316 -17.43 -48.24 3.79
CA ASP A 316 -18.12 -48.80 2.63
C ASP A 316 -19.58 -48.33 2.67
N GLU A 317 -19.93 -47.29 1.91
CA GLU A 317 -21.25 -46.65 1.93
C GLU A 317 -22.39 -47.60 1.55
N THR A 318 -22.10 -48.71 0.85
CA THR A 318 -23.12 -49.73 0.55
C THR A 318 -23.55 -50.52 1.79
N LYS A 319 -22.70 -50.54 2.82
CA LYS A 319 -22.93 -51.21 4.11
C LYS A 319 -23.22 -50.20 5.22
N TYR A 320 -22.58 -49.04 5.16
CA TYR A 320 -22.61 -48.01 6.20
C TYR A 320 -22.89 -46.63 5.59
N PRO A 321 -24.10 -46.39 5.04
CA PRO A 321 -24.46 -45.06 4.58
C PRO A 321 -24.27 -44.02 5.70
N LEU A 322 -23.64 -42.88 5.39
CA LEU A 322 -23.38 -41.80 6.32
C LEU A 322 -24.27 -40.60 6.01
N ILE A 323 -24.87 -40.02 7.04
CA ILE A 323 -25.49 -38.70 7.00
C ILE A 323 -24.68 -37.77 7.90
N ASN A 324 -24.12 -36.70 7.33
CA ASN A 324 -23.42 -35.67 8.10
C ASN A 324 -24.25 -34.37 8.16
N VAL A 325 -24.22 -33.70 9.31
CA VAL A 325 -24.79 -32.36 9.48
C VAL A 325 -23.74 -31.44 10.08
N ASP A 326 -23.51 -30.28 9.48
CA ASP A 326 -22.50 -29.33 9.93
C ASP A 326 -23.10 -28.15 10.68
N ALA A 327 -22.34 -27.60 11.62
CA ALA A 327 -22.64 -26.34 12.28
C ALA A 327 -21.51 -25.32 12.04
N ILE A 328 -21.86 -24.13 11.55
CA ILE A 328 -20.91 -23.02 11.39
C ILE A 328 -20.69 -22.35 12.73
N HIS A 329 -19.57 -22.60 13.40
CA HIS A 329 -19.22 -22.03 14.71
C HIS A 329 -17.70 -21.84 14.81
N ASP A 330 -17.25 -20.99 15.73
CA ASP A 330 -15.84 -20.97 16.11
C ASP A 330 -15.39 -22.38 16.54
N VAL A 331 -14.43 -22.94 15.81
CA VAL A 331 -13.86 -24.27 16.08
C VAL A 331 -13.05 -24.30 17.38
N SER A 332 -12.71 -23.13 17.95
CA SER A 332 -12.10 -22.99 19.27
C SER A 332 -13.08 -23.31 20.41
N ASP A 333 -14.39 -23.18 20.18
CA ASP A 333 -15.38 -23.46 21.21
C ASP A 333 -15.41 -24.96 21.54
N THR A 334 -15.46 -25.23 22.84
CA THR A 334 -15.53 -26.56 23.43
C THR A 334 -16.95 -26.93 23.86
N LYS A 335 -17.89 -25.97 23.87
CA LYS A 335 -19.30 -26.16 24.23
C LYS A 335 -20.31 -25.45 23.28
N PRO A 336 -20.14 -25.54 21.94
CA PRO A 336 -21.16 -25.09 21.01
C PRO A 336 -22.44 -25.92 21.21
N TYR A 337 -23.59 -25.38 20.80
CA TYR A 337 -24.87 -26.13 20.84
C TYR A 337 -24.79 -27.44 20.02
N HIS A 338 -23.93 -27.46 18.99
CA HIS A 338 -23.64 -28.62 18.15
C HIS A 338 -22.14 -28.93 18.16
N HIS A 339 -21.70 -29.86 19.00
CA HIS A 339 -20.33 -30.39 18.93
C HIS A 339 -20.28 -31.58 17.96
N ALA A 340 -19.12 -31.83 17.34
CA ALA A 340 -18.92 -32.97 16.45
C ALA A 340 -19.11 -34.30 17.22
N HIS A 341 -19.96 -35.18 16.72
CA HIS A 341 -20.40 -36.43 17.36
C HIS A 341 -20.80 -37.49 16.33
N ILE A 342 -20.81 -38.77 16.70
CA ILE A 342 -21.24 -39.89 15.84
C ILE A 342 -22.28 -40.72 16.59
N TRP A 343 -23.34 -41.14 15.89
CA TRP A 343 -24.29 -42.13 16.38
C TRP A 343 -24.73 -43.06 15.24
N SER A 344 -25.05 -44.31 15.58
CA SER A 344 -25.46 -45.31 14.60
C SER A 344 -26.51 -46.26 15.14
N ASN A 345 -27.25 -46.91 14.24
CA ASN A 345 -28.13 -48.03 14.57
C ASN A 345 -27.46 -49.39 14.28
N CYS A 346 -26.15 -49.39 14.06
CA CYS A 346 -25.37 -50.57 13.74
C CYS A 346 -25.32 -51.52 14.93
N THR A 347 -26.14 -52.57 14.86
CA THR A 347 -26.10 -53.73 15.76
C THR A 347 -25.43 -54.89 15.03
N THR A 348 -24.78 -55.79 15.77
CA THR A 348 -24.04 -56.92 15.18
C THR A 348 -24.91 -57.75 14.23
N GLY A 349 -24.59 -57.71 12.93
CA GLY A 349 -25.11 -58.62 11.90
C GLY A 349 -26.15 -58.06 10.92
N ALA A 350 -26.64 -56.82 11.08
CA ALA A 350 -27.61 -56.21 10.16
C ALA A 350 -26.95 -55.13 9.28
N LEU A 351 -26.89 -55.37 7.97
CA LEU A 351 -26.39 -54.43 6.96
C LEU A 351 -27.42 -54.24 5.83
N PRO A 352 -27.57 -53.04 5.23
CA PRO A 352 -26.86 -51.82 5.59
C PRO A 352 -27.33 -51.23 6.93
N CYS A 353 -26.43 -50.58 7.68
CA CYS A 353 -26.76 -49.86 8.91
C CYS A 353 -26.35 -48.39 8.80
N LEU A 354 -27.19 -47.50 9.31
CA LEU A 354 -27.07 -46.06 9.11
C LEU A 354 -26.11 -45.45 10.13
N MET A 355 -25.11 -44.74 9.62
CA MET A 355 -24.19 -43.91 10.38
C MET A 355 -24.65 -42.46 10.29
N ASN A 356 -24.55 -41.74 11.40
CA ASN A 356 -24.80 -40.30 11.41
C ASN A 356 -23.66 -39.60 12.13
N SER A 357 -23.32 -38.40 11.66
CA SER A 357 -22.29 -37.56 12.26
C SER A 357 -22.67 -36.09 12.26
N THR A 358 -22.04 -35.34 13.15
CA THR A 358 -21.98 -33.89 13.08
C THR A 358 -20.55 -33.38 12.91
N THR A 359 -20.40 -32.27 12.18
CA THR A 359 -19.15 -31.52 12.05
C THR A 359 -19.32 -30.08 12.52
N VAL A 360 -18.19 -29.42 12.83
CA VAL A 360 -18.17 -28.00 13.15
C VAL A 360 -17.16 -27.30 12.26
N SER A 361 -17.59 -26.20 11.64
CA SER A 361 -16.79 -25.47 10.67
C SER A 361 -16.71 -23.97 10.96
N GLN A 362 -15.52 -23.41 10.78
CA GLN A 362 -15.29 -21.95 10.83
C GLN A 362 -14.70 -21.52 9.49
N VAL A 363 -15.45 -20.73 8.73
CA VAL A 363 -15.06 -20.25 7.41
C VAL A 363 -14.34 -18.91 7.55
N MET A 364 -13.21 -18.75 6.87
CA MET A 364 -12.32 -17.60 7.01
C MET A 364 -12.20 -16.82 5.70
N TYR A 365 -12.49 -15.52 5.73
CA TYR A 365 -12.48 -14.62 4.58
C TYR A 365 -11.40 -13.53 4.72
N GLU A 366 -10.95 -12.99 3.59
CA GLU A 366 -10.17 -11.75 3.58
C GLU A 366 -11.10 -10.55 3.79
N GLU A 367 -10.61 -9.47 4.42
CA GLU A 367 -11.37 -8.22 4.53
C GLU A 367 -11.23 -7.41 3.22
N ASP A 368 -12.37 -7.08 2.59
CA ASP A 368 -12.45 -6.18 1.42
C ASP A 368 -13.13 -4.87 1.83
N SER A 369 -12.42 -4.06 2.63
CA SER A 369 -12.96 -2.81 3.18
C SER A 369 -13.19 -1.71 2.14
N SER A 370 -12.55 -1.82 0.96
CA SER A 370 -12.66 -0.86 -0.13
C SER A 370 -13.71 -1.23 -1.19
N ASP A 371 -14.25 -2.46 -1.14
CA ASP A 371 -15.20 -3.01 -2.12
C ASP A 371 -14.74 -2.83 -3.58
N SER A 372 -13.41 -2.93 -3.78
CA SER A 372 -12.76 -2.71 -5.06
C SER A 372 -12.93 -3.88 -6.03
N GLY A 373 -13.40 -5.02 -5.53
CA GLY A 373 -13.48 -6.28 -6.27
C GLY A 373 -12.12 -6.97 -6.51
N PHE A 374 -11.04 -6.36 -6.02
CA PHE A 374 -9.67 -6.90 -6.11
C PHE A 374 -9.37 -8.02 -5.11
N PRO A 375 -9.81 -7.97 -3.83
CA PRO A 375 -9.71 -9.12 -2.93
C PRO A 375 -10.68 -10.23 -3.33
N SER A 376 -10.37 -11.46 -2.95
CA SER A 376 -11.28 -12.58 -3.19
C SER A 376 -12.53 -12.47 -2.31
N ALA A 377 -13.72 -12.66 -2.90
CA ALA A 377 -14.95 -12.83 -2.12
C ALA A 377 -15.11 -14.27 -1.57
N SER A 378 -14.22 -15.20 -1.94
CA SER A 378 -14.24 -16.59 -1.48
C SER A 378 -13.39 -16.79 -0.21
N ALA A 379 -13.70 -17.81 0.57
CA ALA A 379 -12.97 -18.10 1.80
C ALA A 379 -11.55 -18.62 1.52
N TYR A 380 -10.53 -18.03 2.13
CA TYR A 380 -9.15 -18.53 1.98
C TYR A 380 -8.91 -19.84 2.72
N GLU A 381 -9.73 -20.17 3.72
CA GLU A 381 -9.63 -21.38 4.54
C GLU A 381 -10.98 -21.72 5.19
N ILE A 382 -11.31 -23.02 5.24
CA ILE A 382 -12.37 -23.57 6.08
C ILE A 382 -11.71 -24.40 7.17
N ARG A 383 -11.89 -24.04 8.44
CA ARG A 383 -11.41 -24.84 9.57
C ARG A 383 -12.47 -25.84 9.93
N VAL A 384 -12.16 -27.13 9.91
CA VAL A 384 -13.15 -28.18 10.17
C VAL A 384 -12.72 -29.04 11.34
N LYS A 385 -13.63 -29.25 12.29
CA LYS A 385 -13.52 -30.19 13.41
C LYS A 385 -14.45 -31.37 13.15
N MET A 386 -13.87 -32.56 12.96
CA MET A 386 -14.58 -33.82 12.68
C MET A 386 -14.22 -34.88 13.71
N LYS A 387 -15.01 -35.95 13.81
CA LYS A 387 -14.58 -37.16 14.53
C LYS A 387 -13.54 -37.93 13.71
N ALA A 388 -12.53 -38.46 14.40
CA ALA A 388 -11.47 -39.26 13.80
C ALA A 388 -12.02 -40.55 13.17
N ARG A 389 -11.35 -41.07 12.13
CA ARG A 389 -11.78 -42.29 11.41
C ARG A 389 -11.92 -43.49 12.35
N GLN A 390 -11.08 -43.56 13.37
CA GLN A 390 -11.16 -44.57 14.42
C GLN A 390 -12.57 -44.65 15.03
N ILE A 391 -13.17 -43.51 15.34
CA ILE A 391 -14.48 -43.45 16.00
C ILE A 391 -15.57 -43.97 15.05
N TYR A 392 -15.52 -43.64 13.76
CA TYR A 392 -16.45 -44.20 12.78
C TYR A 392 -16.39 -45.72 12.71
N LYS A 393 -15.18 -46.31 12.76
CA LYS A 393 -15.01 -47.76 12.69
C LYS A 393 -15.54 -48.48 13.94
N LEU A 394 -15.32 -47.91 15.12
CA LEU A 394 -15.88 -48.41 16.38
C LEU A 394 -17.42 -48.48 16.34
N PHE A 395 -18.06 -47.44 15.80
CA PHE A 395 -19.52 -47.39 15.66
C PHE A 395 -20.07 -48.24 14.49
N SER A 396 -19.20 -48.82 13.66
CA SER A 396 -19.54 -49.72 12.54
C SER A 396 -19.46 -51.22 12.90
N SER A 397 -19.33 -51.54 14.20
CA SER A 397 -19.17 -52.89 14.78
C SER A 397 -17.77 -53.51 14.66
N ASP A 398 -16.71 -52.70 14.53
CA ASP A 398 -15.31 -53.17 14.66
C ASP A 398 -14.77 -52.78 16.05
N PRO A 399 -14.74 -53.71 17.03
CA PRO A 399 -14.54 -53.36 18.44
C PRO A 399 -13.09 -53.07 18.85
N ASN A 400 -12.10 -53.28 17.96
CA ASN A 400 -10.67 -53.15 18.31
C ASN A 400 -9.88 -52.46 17.19
N VAL A 401 -10.15 -51.18 16.95
CA VAL A 401 -9.51 -50.41 15.87
C VAL A 401 -8.48 -49.43 16.42
N PRO A 402 -7.18 -49.61 16.19
CA PRO A 402 -6.15 -48.65 16.59
C PRO A 402 -6.20 -47.37 15.76
N LEU A 403 -6.24 -46.18 16.39
CA LEU A 403 -6.19 -44.87 15.71
C LEU A 403 -5.06 -44.81 14.69
N ASP A 404 -3.86 -45.16 15.14
CA ASP A 404 -2.64 -45.09 14.33
C ASP A 404 -2.62 -46.12 13.21
N SER A 405 -3.62 -46.99 13.05
CA SER A 405 -3.70 -47.90 11.90
C SER A 405 -4.69 -47.44 10.84
N VAL A 406 -5.79 -46.79 11.24
CA VAL A 406 -6.86 -46.38 10.33
C VAL A 406 -6.83 -44.91 9.97
N ASP A 407 -6.25 -44.08 10.83
CA ASP A 407 -6.11 -42.64 10.69
C ASP A 407 -4.65 -42.25 10.33
N GLN A 408 -3.97 -43.11 9.57
CA GLN A 408 -2.68 -42.82 8.94
C GLN A 408 -2.89 -42.13 7.58
N GLY A 409 -1.88 -41.38 7.14
CA GLY A 409 -1.86 -40.75 5.82
C GLY A 409 -2.14 -39.25 5.88
N SER A 410 -2.58 -38.70 4.75
CA SER A 410 -2.84 -37.27 4.57
C SER A 410 -4.31 -37.04 4.23
N ILE A 411 -5.20 -37.39 5.16
CA ILE A 411 -6.65 -37.35 4.95
C ILE A 411 -7.12 -35.90 4.71
N CYS A 412 -6.52 -34.90 5.36
CA CYS A 412 -6.88 -33.51 5.08
C CYS A 412 -6.44 -33.10 3.67
N ALA A 413 -5.32 -33.61 3.16
CA ALA A 413 -4.92 -33.48 1.77
C ALA A 413 -5.91 -34.15 0.81
N ASP A 414 -6.42 -35.35 1.13
CA ASP A 414 -7.46 -36.03 0.33
C ASP A 414 -8.76 -35.21 0.29
N ILE A 415 -9.15 -34.60 1.42
CA ILE A 415 -10.30 -33.68 1.49
C ILE A 415 -10.08 -32.45 0.61
N ASN A 416 -8.87 -31.87 0.64
CA ASN A 416 -8.53 -30.73 -0.21
C ASN A 416 -8.45 -31.11 -1.69
N GLN A 417 -8.04 -32.33 -2.01
CA GLN A 417 -8.08 -32.86 -3.36
C GLN A 417 -9.53 -32.97 -3.86
N ALA A 418 -10.46 -33.45 -3.03
CA ALA A 418 -11.87 -33.49 -3.38
C ALA A 418 -12.48 -32.10 -3.61
N SER A 419 -12.03 -31.08 -2.87
CA SER A 419 -12.41 -29.68 -3.10
C SER A 419 -11.95 -29.20 -4.47
N TYR A 420 -10.68 -29.50 -4.78
CA TYR A 420 -10.07 -29.15 -6.06
C TYR A 420 -10.76 -29.84 -7.24
N ASP A 421 -10.96 -31.15 -7.14
CA ASP A 421 -11.61 -31.97 -8.17
C ASP A 421 -13.06 -31.54 -8.37
N TRP A 422 -13.79 -31.23 -7.29
CA TRP A 422 -15.16 -30.72 -7.40
C TRP A 422 -15.20 -29.42 -8.21
N ALA A 423 -14.35 -28.45 -7.89
CA ALA A 423 -14.36 -27.15 -8.56
C ALA A 423 -13.94 -27.28 -10.03
N LEU A 424 -12.91 -28.07 -10.31
CA LEU A 424 -12.45 -28.31 -11.68
C LEU A 424 -13.52 -29.00 -12.53
N ASN A 425 -14.24 -29.98 -11.97
CA ASN A 425 -15.33 -30.66 -12.68
C ASN A 425 -16.58 -29.79 -12.83
N ALA A 426 -16.84 -28.88 -11.88
CA ALA A 426 -17.99 -27.98 -11.92
C ALA A 426 -17.81 -26.78 -12.87
N ALA A 427 -16.56 -26.36 -13.12
CA ALA A 427 -16.25 -25.28 -14.05
C ALA A 427 -16.74 -25.60 -15.48
N SER A 428 -17.04 -24.57 -16.26
CA SER A 428 -17.45 -24.76 -17.66
C SER A 428 -16.32 -25.39 -18.48
N LYS A 429 -16.66 -26.06 -19.59
CA LYS A 429 -15.69 -26.74 -20.44
C LYS A 429 -14.59 -25.78 -20.95
N ASP A 430 -14.98 -24.57 -21.34
CA ASP A 430 -14.04 -23.54 -21.82
C ASP A 430 -13.06 -23.10 -20.72
N VAL A 431 -13.55 -22.93 -19.50
CA VAL A 431 -12.72 -22.58 -18.33
C VAL A 431 -11.77 -23.74 -17.99
N GLN A 432 -12.25 -24.97 -18.01
CA GLN A 432 -11.41 -26.16 -17.81
C GLN A 432 -10.32 -26.26 -18.87
N ASP A 433 -10.65 -26.07 -20.15
CA ASP A 433 -9.69 -26.16 -21.24
C ASP A 433 -8.62 -25.06 -21.14
N ARG A 434 -9.03 -23.83 -20.84
CA ARG A 434 -8.13 -22.71 -20.59
C ARG A 434 -7.19 -23.00 -19.41
N PHE A 435 -7.74 -23.47 -18.29
CA PHE A 435 -6.95 -23.77 -17.10
C PHE A 435 -6.03 -24.98 -17.28
N ASN A 436 -6.45 -26.01 -18.01
CA ASN A 436 -5.59 -27.15 -18.33
C ASN A 436 -4.44 -26.74 -19.27
N GLN A 437 -4.67 -25.78 -20.15
CA GLN A 437 -3.67 -25.30 -21.10
C GLN A 437 -2.69 -24.30 -20.46
N TYR A 438 -3.19 -23.35 -19.66
CA TYR A 438 -2.43 -22.20 -19.17
C TYR A 438 -2.42 -22.05 -17.65
N GLY A 439 -3.14 -22.88 -16.91
CA GLY A 439 -3.28 -22.77 -15.46
C GLY A 439 -2.11 -23.36 -14.68
N GLN A 440 -1.99 -22.91 -13.44
CA GLN A 440 -1.16 -23.47 -12.39
C GLN A 440 -2.03 -24.44 -11.56
N PRO A 441 -1.91 -25.77 -11.72
CA PRO A 441 -2.68 -26.72 -10.94
C PRO A 441 -2.32 -26.63 -9.45
N MET A 442 -3.31 -26.86 -8.58
CA MET A 442 -3.05 -27.04 -7.16
C MET A 442 -2.67 -28.51 -6.90
N VAL A 443 -1.59 -28.73 -6.17
CA VAL A 443 -1.08 -30.07 -5.86
C VAL A 443 -1.02 -30.25 -4.36
N MET A 444 -1.89 -31.13 -3.85
CA MET A 444 -2.01 -31.39 -2.43
C MET A 444 -0.74 -32.10 -1.92
N GLN A 445 -0.11 -31.51 -0.92
CA GLN A 445 1.06 -32.06 -0.24
C GLN A 445 0.62 -32.88 0.97
N PRO A 446 1.51 -33.77 1.49
CA PRO A 446 1.24 -34.49 2.72
C PRO A 446 0.87 -33.55 3.87
N ASP A 447 -0.09 -33.97 4.70
CA ASP A 447 -0.53 -33.22 5.87
C ASP A 447 0.64 -32.97 6.83
N THR A 448 0.66 -31.76 7.39
CA THR A 448 1.59 -31.39 8.46
C THR A 448 0.89 -31.41 9.80
N ALA A 449 1.64 -31.70 10.87
CA ALA A 449 1.16 -31.55 12.23
C ALA A 449 1.47 -30.12 12.74
N PRO A 450 0.65 -29.56 13.64
CA PRO A 450 1.04 -28.35 14.36
C PRO A 450 2.33 -28.62 15.17
N ILE A 451 3.14 -27.57 15.39
CA ILE A 451 4.44 -27.66 16.09
C ILE A 451 4.32 -28.41 17.44
N LEU A 452 3.20 -28.26 18.12
CA LEU A 452 2.78 -29.13 19.23
C LEU A 452 1.31 -29.54 19.03
N PRO A 453 0.91 -30.77 19.43
CA PRO A 453 -0.45 -31.30 19.25
C PRO A 453 -1.45 -30.71 20.26
N ILE A 454 -1.64 -29.39 20.23
CA ILE A 454 -2.57 -28.65 21.09
C ILE A 454 -3.49 -27.74 20.28
N GLY A 455 -4.75 -27.62 20.72
CA GLY A 455 -5.81 -26.88 20.01
C GLY A 455 -5.45 -25.43 19.62
N PRO A 456 -4.85 -24.60 20.50
CA PRO A 456 -4.48 -23.23 20.15
C PRO A 456 -3.52 -23.11 18.96
N LEU A 457 -2.60 -24.05 18.80
CA LEU A 457 -1.67 -24.03 17.67
C LEU A 457 -2.34 -24.43 16.36
N PHE A 458 -3.31 -25.35 16.37
CA PHE A 458 -4.13 -25.63 15.19
C PHE A 458 -4.93 -24.38 14.76
N ILE A 459 -5.55 -23.69 15.72
CA ILE A 459 -6.34 -22.47 15.46
C ILE A 459 -5.48 -21.41 14.75
N ASN A 460 -4.26 -21.21 15.24
CA ASN A 460 -3.32 -20.20 14.72
C ASN A 460 -2.55 -20.64 13.47
N SER A 461 -2.55 -21.93 13.14
CA SER A 461 -1.97 -22.42 11.89
C SER A 461 -2.88 -22.12 10.70
N LYS A 462 -2.30 -21.98 9.50
CA LYS A 462 -3.04 -21.70 8.26
C LYS A 462 -2.78 -22.77 7.22
N LEU A 463 -3.70 -22.92 6.27
CA LEU A 463 -3.48 -23.64 5.02
C LEU A 463 -2.24 -23.06 4.31
N GLY A 464 -1.29 -23.93 4.00
CA GLY A 464 -0.02 -23.54 3.38
C GLY A 464 -0.12 -23.51 1.87
N PHE A 465 0.40 -22.45 1.25
CA PHE A 465 0.48 -22.30 -0.21
C PHE A 465 1.91 -22.00 -0.61
N LYS A 466 2.46 -22.76 -1.57
CA LYS A 466 3.83 -22.57 -2.05
C LYS A 466 3.91 -22.78 -3.55
N ASP A 467 4.37 -21.76 -4.27
CA ASP A 467 4.71 -21.89 -5.68
C ASP A 467 5.87 -22.87 -5.86
N ALA A 468 5.72 -23.82 -6.78
CA ALA A 468 6.78 -24.74 -7.17
C ALA A 468 6.82 -24.91 -8.70
N LYS A 469 8.02 -25.13 -9.24
CA LYS A 469 8.20 -25.44 -10.66
C LYS A 469 8.63 -26.90 -10.78
N VAL A 470 7.72 -27.75 -11.25
CA VAL A 470 7.95 -29.19 -11.43
C VAL A 470 7.94 -29.52 -12.92
N ASN A 471 9.02 -30.13 -13.41
CA ASN A 471 9.20 -30.42 -14.84
C ASN A 471 8.97 -29.22 -15.77
N GLY A 472 9.36 -28.01 -15.31
CA GLY A 472 9.23 -26.78 -16.07
C GLY A 472 7.84 -26.12 -16.04
N LYS A 473 6.83 -26.76 -15.43
CA LYS A 473 5.49 -26.20 -15.23
C LYS A 473 5.32 -25.69 -13.80
N TRP A 474 4.64 -24.56 -13.65
CA TRP A 474 4.24 -24.05 -12.33
C TRP A 474 3.10 -24.88 -11.76
N GLU A 475 3.19 -25.22 -10.47
CA GLU A 475 2.12 -25.79 -9.65
C GLU A 475 2.04 -25.03 -8.32
N LEU A 476 0.87 -25.00 -7.68
CA LEU A 476 0.68 -24.45 -6.34
C LEU A 476 0.59 -25.60 -5.34
N GLN A 477 1.63 -25.78 -4.54
CA GLN A 477 1.65 -26.81 -3.51
C GLN A 477 0.79 -26.37 -2.33
N VAL A 478 -0.26 -27.15 -2.03
CA VAL A 478 -1.21 -26.86 -0.95
C VAL A 478 -0.97 -27.83 0.20
N THR A 479 -0.66 -27.33 1.38
CA THR A 479 -0.37 -28.15 2.57
C THR A 479 -1.43 -27.92 3.64
N SER A 480 -2.12 -28.97 4.06
CA SER A 480 -3.05 -28.89 5.19
C SER A 480 -2.34 -29.11 6.52
N VAL A 481 -2.86 -28.47 7.57
CA VAL A 481 -2.49 -28.77 8.94
C VAL A 481 -3.55 -29.71 9.51
N GLY A 482 -3.13 -30.95 9.76
CA GLY A 482 -3.91 -32.01 10.36
C GLY A 482 -3.56 -32.18 11.84
N PHE A 483 -4.57 -32.28 12.70
CA PHE A 483 -4.37 -32.59 14.11
C PHE A 483 -5.38 -33.64 14.55
N LYS A 484 -4.92 -34.71 15.21
CA LYS A 484 -5.79 -35.81 15.66
C LYS A 484 -5.63 -36.06 17.16
N THR A 485 -6.73 -36.34 17.84
CA THR A 485 -6.74 -36.68 19.27
C THR A 485 -7.17 -38.15 19.47
N PRO A 486 -6.35 -38.98 20.13
CA PRO A 486 -6.74 -40.36 20.45
C PRO A 486 -7.92 -40.43 21.42
N GLU A 487 -8.65 -41.54 21.36
CA GLU A 487 -9.69 -41.86 22.33
C GLU A 487 -9.12 -42.16 23.74
N ASP A 488 -7.86 -42.65 23.81
CA ASP A 488 -7.14 -42.91 25.07
C ASP A 488 -5.69 -42.36 24.99
N SER A 489 -5.43 -41.24 25.66
CA SER A 489 -4.10 -40.61 25.79
C SER A 489 -3.96 -39.87 27.13
N PHE A 490 -2.75 -39.60 27.62
CA PHE A 490 -2.57 -38.88 28.90
C PHE A 490 -3.31 -37.51 28.97
N VAL A 491 -3.50 -36.85 27.81
CA VAL A 491 -4.27 -35.60 27.69
C VAL A 491 -5.78 -35.82 27.89
N THR A 492 -6.30 -37.01 27.55
CA THR A 492 -7.72 -37.38 27.70
C THR A 492 -8.22 -37.38 29.15
N HIS A 493 -7.31 -37.58 30.12
CA HIS A 493 -7.66 -37.55 31.54
C HIS A 493 -7.79 -36.12 32.10
N LEU A 494 -7.18 -35.13 31.43
CA LEU A 494 -7.24 -33.71 31.81
C LEU A 494 -8.41 -32.98 31.12
N TYR A 495 -8.79 -33.40 29.90
CA TYR A 495 -9.84 -32.74 29.10
C TYR A 495 -10.68 -33.77 28.29
N PRO A 496 -11.62 -34.49 28.92
CA PRO A 496 -12.38 -35.57 28.28
C PRO A 496 -13.22 -35.13 27.07
N ASP A 497 -13.60 -33.85 27.00
CA ASP A 497 -14.38 -33.29 25.90
C ASP A 497 -13.59 -33.12 24.59
N SER A 498 -12.26 -33.32 24.61
CA SER A 498 -11.35 -33.14 23.47
C SER A 498 -10.91 -34.44 22.78
N ASN A 499 -11.57 -35.56 23.07
CA ASN A 499 -11.21 -36.89 22.59
C ASN A 499 -11.79 -37.24 21.21
N GLY A 500 -11.00 -37.98 20.41
CA GLY A 500 -11.46 -38.63 19.18
C GLY A 500 -11.76 -37.69 18.02
N TYR A 501 -11.07 -36.55 17.90
CA TYR A 501 -11.26 -35.59 16.80
C TYR A 501 -10.14 -35.69 15.77
N HIS A 502 -10.48 -35.30 14.55
CA HIS A 502 -9.53 -34.99 13.48
C HIS A 502 -9.89 -33.58 12.96
N TYR A 503 -8.95 -32.66 13.14
CA TYR A 503 -9.03 -31.27 12.74
C TYR A 503 -8.29 -31.09 11.42
N CYS A 504 -8.94 -30.45 10.45
CA CYS A 504 -8.36 -30.16 9.14
C CYS A 504 -8.46 -28.69 8.79
N LYS A 505 -7.43 -28.17 8.11
CA LYS A 505 -7.52 -26.93 7.33
C LYS A 505 -7.94 -27.29 5.92
N VAL A 506 -9.15 -26.91 5.57
CA VAL A 506 -9.80 -27.29 4.32
C VAL A 506 -9.76 -26.14 3.33
N LEU A 507 -9.41 -26.45 2.09
CA LEU A 507 -9.43 -25.54 0.96
C LEU A 507 -10.88 -25.33 0.50
N SER A 508 -11.32 -24.07 0.44
CA SER A 508 -12.68 -23.76 -0.02
C SER A 508 -12.88 -24.12 -1.50
N PRO A 509 -14.00 -24.75 -1.87
CA PRO A 509 -14.38 -24.95 -3.26
C PRO A 509 -14.53 -23.63 -4.05
N ALA A 510 -15.02 -22.56 -3.43
CA ALA A 510 -15.11 -21.24 -4.08
C ALA A 510 -13.73 -20.63 -4.32
N ARG A 511 -12.78 -20.85 -3.41
CA ARG A 511 -11.40 -20.40 -3.60
C ARG A 511 -10.70 -21.13 -4.73
N VAL A 512 -10.98 -22.43 -4.89
CA VAL A 512 -10.49 -23.17 -6.06
C VAL A 512 -11.17 -22.67 -7.34
N MET A 513 -12.49 -22.50 -7.33
CA MET A 513 -13.20 -21.99 -8.50
C MET A 513 -12.61 -20.64 -8.94
N GLU A 514 -12.38 -19.74 -8.00
CA GLU A 514 -11.73 -18.46 -8.29
C GLU A 514 -10.31 -18.64 -8.84
N TRP A 515 -9.51 -19.54 -8.26
CA TRP A 515 -8.17 -19.85 -8.75
C TRP A 515 -8.17 -20.34 -10.21
N ILE A 516 -9.13 -21.18 -10.58
CA ILE A 516 -9.25 -21.71 -11.93
C ILE A 516 -9.61 -20.60 -12.93
N HIS A 517 -10.44 -19.64 -12.52
CA HIS A 517 -10.87 -18.53 -13.35
C HIS A 517 -9.85 -17.38 -13.44
N THR A 518 -9.05 -17.12 -12.39
CA THR A 518 -8.20 -15.93 -12.30
C THR A 518 -6.77 -16.23 -11.83
N ASP A 519 -6.56 -16.47 -10.53
CA ASP A 519 -5.22 -16.48 -9.91
C ASP A 519 -4.27 -17.51 -10.54
N GLY A 520 -4.78 -18.71 -10.82
CA GLY A 520 -4.02 -19.80 -11.41
C GLY A 520 -3.60 -19.55 -12.86
N LEU A 521 -4.19 -18.57 -13.55
CA LEU A 521 -3.83 -18.21 -14.93
C LEU A 521 -2.70 -17.16 -15.00
N ARG A 522 -2.29 -16.57 -13.87
CA ARG A 522 -1.35 -15.42 -13.85
C ARG A 522 0.12 -15.79 -14.14
N LYS A 523 0.58 -16.99 -13.78
CA LYS A 523 2.02 -17.38 -13.81
C LYS A 523 2.50 -18.00 -15.12
N ASN A 524 1.60 -18.61 -15.88
CA ASN A 524 1.90 -19.36 -17.11
C ASN A 524 1.47 -18.57 -18.36
N LYS A 525 1.33 -17.24 -18.24
CA LYS A 525 1.09 -16.35 -19.39
C LYS A 525 2.16 -16.64 -20.44
N VAL A 526 1.74 -16.96 -21.67
CA VAL A 526 2.60 -16.69 -22.83
C VAL A 526 2.78 -15.18 -22.79
N ALA A 527 4.02 -14.74 -22.56
CA ALA A 527 4.42 -13.34 -22.62
C ALA A 527 3.76 -12.65 -23.82
N TYR A 528 3.46 -11.36 -23.71
CA TYR A 528 3.05 -10.48 -24.82
C TYR A 528 3.96 -10.70 -26.05
N ALA A 529 3.65 -11.70 -26.86
CA ALA A 529 4.27 -11.93 -28.15
C ALA A 529 3.43 -11.11 -29.13
N THR A 530 3.76 -9.82 -29.19
CA THR A 530 3.84 -9.05 -30.43
C THR A 530 2.95 -9.56 -31.57
N ALA A 531 1.67 -9.22 -31.48
CA ALA A 531 0.80 -9.12 -32.65
C ALA A 531 -0.07 -7.87 -32.54
N MET A 532 0.56 -6.73 -32.22
CA MET A 532 0.08 -5.44 -32.70
C MET A 532 0.94 -5.06 -33.92
N PRO A 533 0.37 -4.48 -34.99
CA PRO A 533 1.16 -3.96 -36.08
C PRO A 533 2.15 -2.97 -35.48
N ASN A 534 3.45 -3.24 -35.68
CA ASN A 534 4.57 -2.44 -35.19
C ASN A 534 4.26 -0.94 -35.42
N PRO A 535 3.83 -0.17 -34.39
CA PRO A 535 3.89 1.27 -34.49
C PRO A 535 5.39 1.56 -34.55
N SER A 536 5.80 2.50 -35.39
CA SER A 536 7.21 2.87 -35.49
C SER A 536 7.83 2.93 -34.09
N SER A 537 8.90 2.16 -33.85
CA SER A 537 9.60 1.94 -32.58
C SER A 537 10.27 3.19 -31.99
N ASN A 538 9.75 4.37 -32.33
CA ASN A 538 10.31 5.70 -32.13
C ASN A 538 9.35 6.65 -31.39
N SER A 539 8.20 6.20 -30.85
CA SER A 539 7.35 7.05 -30.01
C SER A 539 8.00 7.26 -28.63
N PHE A 540 8.15 8.53 -28.24
CA PHE A 540 8.66 8.94 -26.93
C PHE A 540 7.50 9.48 -26.09
N LEU A 541 7.45 9.07 -24.83
CA LEU A 541 6.50 9.56 -23.83
C LEU A 541 7.25 10.40 -22.79
N ILE A 542 6.62 11.47 -22.33
CA ILE A 542 7.16 12.31 -21.25
C ILE A 542 7.30 11.42 -20.02
N LYS A 543 8.51 11.35 -19.46
CA LYS A 543 8.76 10.58 -18.24
C LYS A 543 8.60 11.44 -17.00
N ASP A 544 9.13 12.66 -17.04
CA ASP A 544 9.03 13.59 -15.92
C ASP A 544 9.07 15.03 -16.42
N SER A 545 8.43 15.94 -15.69
CA SER A 545 8.39 17.37 -15.94
C SER A 545 8.21 18.13 -14.63
N ILE A 546 9.02 19.17 -14.42
CA ILE A 546 8.95 20.05 -13.26
C ILE A 546 8.99 21.51 -13.69
N ALA A 547 8.25 22.38 -13.00
CA ALA A 547 8.47 23.82 -13.11
C ALA A 547 9.87 24.18 -12.58
N VAL A 548 10.43 25.31 -13.00
CA VAL A 548 11.70 25.77 -12.41
C VAL A 548 11.47 26.01 -10.91
N PRO A 549 12.17 25.29 -10.01
CA PRO A 549 11.89 25.38 -8.58
C PRO A 549 12.14 26.78 -8.03
N SER A 550 11.45 27.12 -6.93
CA SER A 550 11.59 28.43 -6.29
C SER A 550 13.05 28.69 -5.92
N GLY A 551 13.54 29.91 -6.19
CA GLY A 551 14.93 30.31 -5.96
C GLY A 551 15.89 30.03 -7.13
N TRP A 552 15.49 29.24 -8.12
CA TRP A 552 16.28 29.05 -9.35
C TRP A 552 15.78 29.93 -10.48
N VAL A 553 16.72 30.48 -11.25
CA VAL A 553 16.40 31.18 -12.51
C VAL A 553 17.19 30.56 -13.65
N GLN A 554 16.55 30.47 -14.81
CA GLN A 554 17.26 30.01 -16.01
C GLN A 554 18.37 31.02 -16.36
N GLY A 555 19.60 30.53 -16.40
CA GLY A 555 20.78 31.30 -16.76
C GLY A 555 21.07 31.27 -18.26
N ASN A 556 21.99 32.13 -18.68
CA ASN A 556 22.49 32.21 -20.06
C ASN A 556 23.92 31.63 -20.19
N ALA A 557 24.41 30.90 -19.19
CA ALA A 557 25.75 30.33 -19.23
C ALA A 557 25.80 29.21 -20.29
N PRO A 558 26.87 29.14 -21.12
CA PRO A 558 26.99 28.08 -22.10
C PRO A 558 27.09 26.72 -21.41
N VAL A 559 26.34 25.74 -21.92
CA VAL A 559 26.38 24.33 -21.48
C VAL A 559 27.40 23.60 -22.35
N ASP A 560 28.39 22.96 -21.71
CA ASP A 560 29.33 22.08 -22.41
C ASP A 560 28.66 20.75 -22.70
N LEU A 561 28.22 20.56 -23.94
CA LEU A 561 27.51 19.34 -24.36
C LEU A 561 28.42 18.10 -24.44
N GLU A 562 29.74 18.26 -24.47
CA GLU A 562 30.68 17.12 -24.49
C GLU A 562 31.12 16.72 -23.08
N GLN A 563 30.69 17.47 -22.07
CA GLN A 563 30.89 17.13 -20.67
C GLN A 563 30.27 15.75 -20.37
N THR A 564 31.09 14.85 -19.83
CA THR A 564 30.66 13.52 -19.41
C THR A 564 30.01 13.56 -18.03
N VAL A 565 28.84 12.92 -17.91
CA VAL A 565 27.98 12.91 -16.73
C VAL A 565 27.63 11.47 -16.37
N ASP A 566 27.72 11.14 -15.09
CA ASP A 566 27.23 9.86 -14.56
C ASP A 566 25.71 9.96 -14.36
N PHE A 567 24.95 9.22 -15.17
CA PHE A 567 23.50 9.15 -15.11
C PHE A 567 23.07 7.90 -14.36
N GLY A 568 22.29 8.09 -13.30
CA GLY A 568 21.65 7.02 -12.55
C GLY A 568 20.24 6.75 -13.09
N PHE A 569 20.04 5.56 -13.65
CA PHE A 569 18.75 5.05 -14.10
C PHE A 569 18.15 4.23 -12.96
N GLY A 570 17.11 4.77 -12.33
CA GLY A 570 16.34 4.06 -11.31
C GLY A 570 15.41 3.08 -12.00
N LEU A 571 15.74 1.79 -11.94
CA LEU A 571 14.91 0.74 -12.51
C LEU A 571 13.70 0.51 -11.60
N THR A 572 12.57 0.15 -12.19
CA THR A 572 11.33 -0.12 -11.45
C THR A 572 11.51 -1.30 -10.49
N GLN A 573 11.32 -1.00 -9.19
CA GLN A 573 11.48 -1.95 -8.09
C GLN A 573 10.27 -2.89 -7.98
N SER A 574 10.50 -4.16 -7.65
CA SER A 574 9.41 -5.13 -7.44
C SER A 574 8.93 -5.12 -5.98
N ASN A 575 7.68 -5.52 -5.72
CA ASN A 575 7.15 -5.84 -4.39
C ASN A 575 7.38 -4.77 -3.29
N MET A 576 7.39 -3.49 -3.64
CA MET A 576 7.58 -2.41 -2.65
C MET A 576 6.48 -2.39 -1.59
N ASP A 577 5.24 -2.72 -1.95
CA ASP A 577 4.13 -2.87 -0.98
C ASP A 577 4.43 -3.96 0.07
N LEU A 578 5.02 -5.07 -0.36
CA LEU A 578 5.42 -6.16 0.54
C LEU A 578 6.61 -5.75 1.42
N LEU A 579 7.57 -4.97 0.89
CA LEU A 579 8.64 -4.39 1.71
C LEU A 579 8.06 -3.47 2.79
N VAL A 580 7.10 -2.61 2.43
CA VAL A 580 6.45 -1.69 3.37
C VAL A 580 5.64 -2.46 4.42
N ALA A 581 4.91 -3.51 4.03
CA ALA A 581 4.24 -4.40 4.98
C ALA A 581 5.25 -5.01 5.96
N LYS A 582 6.39 -5.52 5.46
CA LYS A 582 7.47 -6.06 6.30
C LYS A 582 8.11 -5.00 7.20
N LEU A 583 8.30 -3.77 6.72
CA LEU A 583 8.75 -2.64 7.51
C LEU A 583 7.82 -2.41 8.71
N TYR A 584 6.50 -2.41 8.50
CA TYR A 584 5.54 -2.26 9.59
C TYR A 584 5.55 -3.46 10.53
N GLU A 585 5.60 -4.69 10.02
CA GLU A 585 5.70 -5.90 10.84
C GLU A 585 6.90 -5.92 11.79
N VAL A 586 8.04 -5.35 11.39
CA VAL A 586 9.27 -5.30 12.23
C VAL A 586 9.33 -4.06 13.12
N SER A 587 8.44 -3.10 12.90
CA SER A 587 8.40 -1.80 13.61
C SER A 587 7.21 -1.66 14.57
N ASP A 588 6.19 -2.51 14.44
CA ASP A 588 5.02 -2.54 15.34
C ASP A 588 5.32 -3.39 16.59
N PRO A 589 5.31 -2.80 17.80
CA PRO A 589 5.60 -3.52 19.05
C PRO A 589 4.58 -4.62 19.40
N SER A 590 3.40 -4.62 18.80
CA SER A 590 2.37 -5.65 18.98
C SER A 590 2.58 -6.86 18.06
N HIS A 591 3.38 -6.70 17.00
CA HIS A 591 3.59 -7.72 15.99
C HIS A 591 4.69 -8.72 16.41
N PRO A 592 4.54 -10.04 16.17
CA PRO A 592 5.53 -11.06 16.56
C PRO A 592 6.89 -10.95 15.86
N ASN A 593 7.00 -10.13 14.81
CA ASN A 593 8.25 -9.83 14.12
C ASN A 593 8.91 -8.52 14.57
N TYR A 594 8.38 -7.84 15.58
CA TYR A 594 8.98 -6.62 16.11
C TYR A 594 10.47 -6.82 16.43
N GLY A 595 11.31 -5.92 15.90
CA GLY A 595 12.77 -5.96 16.05
C GLY A 595 13.49 -7.06 15.25
N LYS A 596 12.78 -7.88 14.47
CA LYS A 596 13.38 -8.88 13.56
C LYS A 596 13.66 -8.26 12.18
N HIS A 597 14.50 -7.23 12.19
CA HIS A 597 14.87 -6.46 11.00
C HIS A 597 15.48 -7.35 9.90
N LEU A 598 15.25 -6.94 8.65
CA LEU A 598 15.67 -7.69 7.47
C LEU A 598 17.17 -7.54 7.23
N SER A 599 17.78 -8.60 6.69
CA SER A 599 19.11 -8.54 6.10
C SER A 599 19.10 -7.77 4.78
N LYS A 600 20.28 -7.34 4.34
CA LYS A 600 20.47 -6.73 3.02
C LYS A 600 19.95 -7.65 1.91
N GLU A 601 20.31 -8.92 1.96
CA GLU A 601 19.98 -9.92 0.94
C GLU A 601 18.46 -10.14 0.85
N GLN A 602 17.75 -10.10 1.98
CA GLN A 602 16.29 -10.19 2.00
C GLN A 602 15.63 -8.97 1.36
N VAL A 603 16.14 -7.76 1.62
CA VAL A 603 15.61 -6.53 1.01
C VAL A 603 15.92 -6.49 -0.49
N ASP A 604 17.15 -6.81 -0.89
CA ASP A 604 17.55 -6.84 -2.30
C ASP A 604 16.72 -7.88 -3.07
N ALA A 605 16.57 -9.09 -2.54
CA ALA A 605 15.77 -10.14 -3.18
C ALA A 605 14.29 -9.78 -3.30
N LEU A 606 13.75 -9.05 -2.33
CA LEU A 606 12.36 -8.62 -2.34
C LEU A 606 12.11 -7.52 -3.38
N THR A 607 13.06 -6.59 -3.51
CA THR A 607 12.89 -5.32 -4.24
C THR A 607 13.60 -5.26 -5.58
N ALA A 608 14.37 -6.28 -5.95
CA ALA A 608 15.07 -6.35 -7.22
C ALA A 608 14.12 -6.14 -8.41
N PRO A 609 14.53 -5.41 -9.45
CA PRO A 609 13.74 -5.29 -10.66
C PRO A 609 13.56 -6.65 -11.33
N LEU A 610 12.47 -6.78 -12.07
CA LEU A 610 12.24 -7.98 -12.86
C LEU A 610 13.33 -8.17 -13.93
N PRO A 611 13.71 -9.41 -14.27
CA PRO A 611 14.71 -9.67 -15.30
C PRO A 611 14.39 -8.99 -16.64
N GLU A 612 13.11 -8.92 -17.02
CA GLU A 612 12.62 -8.21 -18.20
C GLU A 612 12.86 -6.70 -18.14
N THR A 613 12.72 -6.06 -16.97
CA THR A 613 13.02 -4.64 -16.76
C THR A 613 14.50 -4.37 -17.00
N VAL A 614 15.37 -5.18 -16.38
CA VAL A 614 16.82 -5.07 -16.57
C VAL A 614 17.17 -5.27 -18.04
N LYS A 615 16.59 -6.29 -18.69
CA LYS A 615 16.85 -6.58 -20.10
C LYS A 615 16.37 -5.45 -21.02
N ALA A 616 15.16 -4.95 -20.84
CA ALA A 616 14.60 -3.91 -21.70
C ALA A 616 15.45 -2.63 -21.67
N VAL A 617 15.91 -2.22 -20.48
CA VAL A 617 16.75 -1.03 -20.33
C VAL A 617 18.16 -1.26 -20.88
N THR A 618 18.78 -2.42 -20.61
CA THR A 618 20.12 -2.73 -21.12
C THR A 618 20.14 -2.90 -22.64
N ASP A 619 19.14 -3.56 -23.23
CA ASP A 619 18.97 -3.66 -24.70
C ASP A 619 18.81 -2.26 -25.33
N TRP A 620 17.95 -1.41 -24.75
CA TRP A 620 17.74 -0.05 -25.24
C TRP A 620 19.01 0.81 -25.17
N LEU A 621 19.77 0.69 -24.09
CA LEU A 621 21.06 1.36 -23.93
C LEU A 621 22.07 0.85 -24.99
N ALA A 622 22.12 -0.47 -25.22
CA ALA A 622 22.98 -1.10 -26.22
C ALA A 622 22.65 -0.66 -27.65
N GLU A 623 21.36 -0.59 -28.01
CA GLU A 623 20.90 -0.04 -29.29
C GLU A 623 21.36 1.41 -29.50
N ASN A 624 21.57 2.15 -28.41
CA ASN A 624 22.05 3.52 -28.42
C ASN A 624 23.57 3.63 -28.23
N GLY A 625 24.31 2.52 -28.32
CA GLY A 625 25.77 2.51 -28.29
C GLY A 625 26.38 2.56 -26.89
N VAL A 626 25.61 2.23 -25.85
CA VAL A 626 26.10 2.04 -24.48
C VAL A 626 26.28 0.54 -24.25
N THR A 627 27.51 0.09 -24.07
CA THR A 627 27.82 -1.34 -23.94
C THR A 627 27.67 -1.83 -22.50
N GLU A 628 27.61 -3.15 -22.29
CA GLU A 628 27.59 -3.74 -20.93
C GLU A 628 28.79 -3.29 -20.07
N SER A 629 29.96 -3.03 -20.67
CA SER A 629 31.13 -2.53 -19.94
C SER A 629 31.00 -1.07 -19.47
N ASP A 630 30.05 -0.31 -20.02
CA ASP A 630 29.77 1.08 -19.63
C ASP A 630 28.75 1.18 -18.49
N ILE A 631 28.12 0.04 -18.14
CA ILE A 631 27.01 -0.07 -17.20
C ILE A 631 27.52 -0.57 -15.85
N ASN A 632 27.21 0.17 -14.79
CA ASN A 632 27.49 -0.23 -13.41
C ASN A 632 26.19 -0.37 -12.63
N PHE A 633 25.87 -1.59 -12.17
CA PHE A 633 24.74 -1.80 -11.27
C PHE A 633 25.16 -1.56 -9.82
N ASN A 634 24.24 -1.02 -9.02
CA ASN A 634 24.36 -1.12 -7.57
C ASN A 634 24.16 -2.57 -7.11
N SER A 635 24.37 -2.84 -5.82
CA SER A 635 24.28 -4.21 -5.30
C SER A 635 22.87 -4.81 -5.37
N GLY A 636 21.82 -3.99 -5.23
CA GLY A 636 20.41 -4.38 -5.36
C GLY A 636 19.92 -4.53 -6.81
N LYS A 637 20.76 -4.16 -7.78
CA LYS A 637 20.47 -4.12 -9.23
C LYS A 637 19.26 -3.27 -9.63
N ASP A 638 18.77 -2.42 -8.74
CA ASP A 638 17.66 -1.48 -8.97
C ASP A 638 18.12 -0.09 -9.39
N TRP A 639 19.42 0.16 -9.37
CA TRP A 639 20.06 1.31 -9.99
C TRP A 639 21.11 0.85 -11.00
N LEU A 640 21.10 1.52 -12.16
CA LEU A 640 22.08 1.37 -13.22
C LEU A 640 22.74 2.72 -13.49
N HIS A 641 24.07 2.76 -13.48
CA HIS A 641 24.87 3.96 -13.70
C HIS A 641 25.62 3.89 -15.02
N VAL A 642 25.54 4.98 -15.80
CA VAL A 642 26.21 5.10 -17.10
C VAL A 642 26.82 6.48 -17.25
N LYS A 643 28.10 6.53 -17.65
CA LYS A 643 28.79 7.78 -17.97
C LYS A 643 28.57 8.16 -19.43
N LEU A 644 27.85 9.26 -19.68
CA LEU A 644 27.48 9.73 -21.02
C LEU A 644 27.83 11.21 -21.22
N PRO A 645 28.27 11.63 -22.42
CA PRO A 645 28.26 13.04 -22.80
C PRO A 645 26.84 13.62 -22.74
N LEU A 646 26.70 14.88 -22.33
CA LEU A 646 25.40 15.56 -22.31
C LEU A 646 24.71 15.56 -23.68
N SER A 647 25.47 15.70 -24.77
CA SER A 647 24.97 15.61 -26.15
C SER A 647 24.27 14.28 -26.41
N LYS A 648 24.83 13.18 -25.91
CA LYS A 648 24.24 11.83 -26.02
C LYS A 648 23.01 11.68 -25.13
N ALA A 649 23.05 12.20 -23.91
CA ALA A 649 21.90 12.18 -23.00
C ALA A 649 20.71 13.00 -23.55
N GLN A 650 20.94 14.14 -24.18
CA GLN A 650 19.89 14.93 -24.84
C GLN A 650 19.16 14.13 -25.92
N GLN A 651 19.92 13.38 -26.73
CA GLN A 651 19.36 12.52 -27.77
C GLN A 651 18.58 11.34 -27.16
N LEU A 652 19.19 10.67 -26.18
CA LEU A 652 18.61 9.48 -25.54
C LEU A 652 17.29 9.78 -24.82
N LEU A 653 17.20 10.97 -24.21
CA LEU A 653 16.09 11.35 -23.32
C LEU A 653 15.16 12.42 -23.92
N GLN A 654 15.36 12.82 -25.18
CA GLN A 654 14.69 13.98 -25.79
C GLN A 654 14.58 15.19 -24.84
N ALA A 655 15.70 15.49 -24.18
CA ALA A 655 15.80 16.49 -23.14
C ALA A 655 16.57 17.72 -23.64
N ASN A 656 16.35 18.86 -22.99
CA ASN A 656 17.09 20.09 -23.25
C ASN A 656 17.77 20.55 -21.96
N TYR A 657 19.08 20.34 -21.85
CA TYR A 657 19.84 20.73 -20.67
C TYR A 657 20.25 22.20 -20.74
N GLN A 658 19.97 22.93 -19.68
CA GLN A 658 20.20 24.37 -19.58
C GLN A 658 20.88 24.71 -18.25
N SER A 659 21.59 25.83 -18.22
CA SER A 659 22.13 26.38 -16.98
C SER A 659 21.01 27.03 -16.17
N PHE A 660 20.99 26.78 -14.86
CA PHE A 660 20.13 27.47 -13.90
C PHE A 660 21.00 28.01 -12.79
N THR A 661 20.80 29.26 -12.41
CA THR A 661 21.57 29.94 -11.36
C THR A 661 20.66 30.28 -10.21
N HIS A 662 21.11 30.05 -8.99
CA HIS A 662 20.43 30.49 -7.78
C HIS A 662 20.94 31.89 -7.40
N PRO A 663 20.14 32.97 -7.50
CA PRO A 663 20.63 34.34 -7.33
C PRO A 663 21.29 34.62 -5.98
N GLU A 664 20.78 34.01 -4.89
CA GLU A 664 21.30 34.29 -3.55
C GLU A 664 22.67 33.63 -3.27
N SER A 665 22.89 32.42 -3.77
CA SER A 665 24.12 31.65 -3.51
C SER A 665 25.15 31.81 -4.63
N GLY A 666 24.73 32.28 -5.80
CA GLY A 666 25.54 32.33 -7.02
C GLY A 666 25.84 30.95 -7.62
N LYS A 667 25.37 29.84 -7.00
CA LYS A 667 25.60 28.49 -7.52
C LYS A 667 24.83 28.30 -8.82
N THR A 668 25.46 27.62 -9.78
CA THR A 668 24.87 27.30 -11.09
C THR A 668 24.84 25.79 -11.26
N VAL A 669 23.70 25.27 -11.70
CA VAL A 669 23.50 23.85 -12.05
C VAL A 669 23.12 23.70 -13.51
N ILE A 670 23.36 22.53 -14.08
CA ILE A 670 22.87 22.16 -15.42
C ILE A 670 21.77 21.13 -15.25
N ARG A 671 20.56 21.47 -15.68
CA ARG A 671 19.35 20.62 -15.51
C ARG A 671 18.47 20.71 -16.74
N THR A 672 17.45 19.86 -16.78
CA THR A 672 16.33 20.01 -17.70
C THR A 672 15.04 20.07 -16.89
N THR A 673 14.05 20.82 -17.35
CA THR A 673 12.73 20.85 -16.71
C THR A 673 11.83 19.70 -17.17
N LYS A 674 12.25 18.93 -18.18
CA LYS A 674 11.46 17.83 -18.75
C LYS A 674 12.33 16.87 -19.55
N TYR A 675 12.03 15.58 -19.47
CA TYR A 675 12.60 14.57 -20.37
C TYR A 675 11.58 13.49 -20.74
N SER A 676 11.89 12.75 -21.79
CA SER A 676 11.03 11.69 -22.35
C SER A 676 11.82 10.40 -22.51
N LEU A 677 11.11 9.27 -22.54
CA LEU A 677 11.67 7.96 -22.79
C LEU A 677 10.92 7.28 -23.93
N PRO A 678 11.57 6.40 -24.71
CA PRO A 678 10.85 5.53 -25.61
C PRO A 678 9.83 4.71 -24.83
N GLN A 679 8.63 4.56 -25.39
CA GLN A 679 7.53 3.84 -24.76
C GLN A 679 7.97 2.46 -24.24
N LYS A 680 8.81 1.73 -24.98
CA LYS A 680 9.33 0.40 -24.63
C LYS A 680 10.17 0.32 -23.35
N VAL A 681 10.66 1.43 -22.82
CA VAL A 681 11.41 1.48 -21.54
C VAL A 681 10.78 2.40 -20.50
N HIS A 682 9.67 3.06 -20.84
CA HIS A 682 9.04 4.08 -19.98
C HIS A 682 8.55 3.48 -18.64
N SER A 683 7.90 2.32 -18.67
CA SER A 683 7.44 1.60 -17.48
C SER A 683 8.53 0.79 -16.74
N HIS A 684 9.74 0.75 -17.28
CA HIS A 684 10.88 0.02 -16.72
C HIS A 684 11.84 0.93 -15.94
N ILE A 685 11.66 2.24 -16.04
CA ILE A 685 12.49 3.26 -15.41
C ILE A 685 11.59 4.15 -14.57
N ASP A 686 11.83 4.21 -13.26
CA ASP A 686 11.10 5.08 -12.33
C ASP A 686 11.54 6.54 -12.50
N LEU A 687 12.85 6.76 -12.65
CA LEU A 687 13.41 8.08 -12.93
C LEU A 687 14.86 7.97 -13.46
N ILE A 688 15.37 9.08 -13.98
CA ILE A 688 16.79 9.23 -14.34
C ILE A 688 17.34 10.45 -13.62
N LYS A 689 18.45 10.29 -12.92
CA LYS A 689 19.17 11.37 -12.24
C LYS A 689 20.42 11.76 -13.03
N PRO A 690 20.80 13.05 -13.03
CA PRO A 690 20.27 14.16 -12.22
C PRO A 690 19.21 15.05 -12.94
N THR A 691 18.55 14.55 -13.99
CA THR A 691 17.83 15.34 -15.03
C THR A 691 16.99 16.52 -14.52
N THR A 692 15.88 16.26 -13.84
CA THR A 692 14.87 17.20 -13.32
C THR A 692 15.09 17.56 -11.86
N LEU A 693 16.16 17.04 -11.23
CA LEU A 693 16.37 17.14 -9.79
C LEU A 693 17.33 18.28 -9.43
N PHE A 694 16.80 19.44 -9.07
CA PHE A 694 17.58 20.64 -8.76
C PHE A 694 18.31 20.60 -7.40
N GLY A 695 18.02 19.62 -6.54
CA GLY A 695 18.69 19.42 -5.24
C GLY A 695 17.98 20.06 -4.05
N ALA A 696 18.34 19.62 -2.84
CA ALA A 696 17.87 20.18 -1.58
C ALA A 696 18.77 21.33 -1.09
N ARG A 697 18.23 22.24 -0.28
CA ARG A 697 19.02 23.28 0.38
C ARG A 697 19.35 22.89 1.84
N PRO A 698 20.49 23.33 2.39
CA PRO A 698 20.66 23.33 3.84
C PRO A 698 19.60 24.23 4.46
N LYS A 699 19.06 23.84 5.62
CA LYS A 699 18.06 24.64 6.33
C LYS A 699 18.64 25.98 6.76
N GLN A 700 17.79 27.00 6.78
CA GLN A 700 18.26 28.36 7.06
C GLN A 700 18.43 28.55 8.57
N LEU A 701 19.62 28.24 9.07
CA LEU A 701 19.98 28.49 10.46
C LEU A 701 19.95 29.99 10.76
N THR A 702 19.29 30.35 11.86
CA THR A 702 19.39 31.71 12.39
C THR A 702 20.56 31.78 13.36
N THR A 703 21.66 32.43 12.95
CA THR A 703 22.86 32.63 13.77
C THR A 703 22.81 33.94 14.56
N ARG A 704 23.17 33.90 15.85
CA ARG A 704 23.26 35.10 16.70
C ARG A 704 24.69 35.25 17.27
N PRO A 705 25.38 36.38 17.05
CA PRO A 705 26.72 36.59 17.59
C PRO A 705 26.72 36.71 19.13
N GLY A 706 27.59 35.95 19.80
CA GLY A 706 27.84 36.05 21.24
C GLY A 706 26.93 35.20 22.14
N LYS A 707 27.21 35.18 23.45
CA LYS A 707 26.39 34.47 24.44
C LYS A 707 25.00 35.13 24.53
N VAL A 708 23.96 34.41 24.11
CA VAL A 708 22.58 34.87 24.26
C VAL A 708 22.16 34.70 25.73
N HIS A 709 22.28 35.77 26.51
CA HIS A 709 21.69 35.85 27.85
C HIS A 709 20.23 36.32 27.75
N SER A 710 19.29 35.41 27.50
CA SER A 710 17.88 35.70 27.82
C SER A 710 17.69 35.50 29.33
N LYS A 711 17.12 36.48 30.04
CA LYS A 711 16.70 36.33 31.44
C LYS A 711 15.62 35.25 31.54
N ARG A 712 16.01 33.99 31.69
CA ARG A 712 15.14 32.89 32.15
C ARG A 712 15.42 32.61 33.62
N ASP A 713 14.46 32.01 34.29
CA ASP A 713 14.48 31.75 35.73
C ASP A 713 15.80 31.07 36.14
N ALA A 714 16.45 31.59 37.19
CA ALA A 714 17.86 31.35 37.52
C ALA A 714 18.16 29.95 38.07
N SER A 715 17.24 29.00 37.93
CA SER A 715 17.25 27.67 38.55
C SER A 715 17.35 26.49 37.57
N SER A 716 17.38 26.72 36.24
CA SER A 716 17.47 25.65 35.23
C SER A 716 18.85 25.58 34.55
N ASP A 717 19.30 24.35 34.22
CA ASP A 717 20.54 24.10 33.45
C ASP A 717 20.52 24.75 32.05
N CYS A 718 19.36 25.22 31.61
CA CYS A 718 19.11 25.88 30.33
C CYS A 718 19.15 27.43 30.40
N ALA A 719 19.43 28.01 31.57
CA ALA A 719 19.34 29.46 31.80
C ALA A 719 20.32 30.30 30.94
N ASN A 720 21.44 29.71 30.50
CA ASN A 720 22.48 30.38 29.71
C ASN A 720 22.57 29.87 28.26
N GLY A 721 21.48 29.29 27.75
CA GLY A 721 21.44 28.66 26.43
C GLY A 721 21.26 27.15 26.51
N VAL A 722 20.87 26.57 25.38
CA VAL A 722 20.69 25.13 25.20
C VAL A 722 22.05 24.51 24.91
N THR A 723 22.46 23.62 25.81
CA THR A 723 23.74 22.90 25.80
C THR A 723 23.46 21.41 26.03
N PRO A 724 24.43 20.50 25.83
CA PRO A 724 24.25 19.08 26.14
C PRO A 724 23.82 18.81 27.59
N THR A 725 24.29 19.62 28.55
CA THR A 725 23.85 19.54 29.95
C THR A 725 22.38 19.93 30.10
N CYS A 726 21.96 21.04 29.48
CA CYS A 726 20.56 21.45 29.46
C CYS A 726 19.66 20.37 28.84
N LEU A 727 20.02 19.83 27.67
CA LEU A 727 19.23 18.80 26.98
C LEU A 727 19.14 17.49 27.78
N LYS A 728 20.23 17.07 28.44
CA LYS A 728 20.21 15.90 29.34
C LYS A 728 19.28 16.10 30.54
N SER A 729 19.22 17.33 31.06
CA SER A 729 18.33 17.71 32.16
C SER A 729 16.87 17.79 31.69
N LEU A 730 16.63 18.49 30.58
CA LEU A 730 15.30 18.70 29.98
C LEU A 730 14.62 17.40 29.54
N TYR A 731 15.39 16.47 28.98
CA TYR A 731 14.88 15.17 28.49
C TYR A 731 15.14 14.00 29.43
N ASN A 732 15.41 14.27 30.71
CA ASN A 732 15.52 13.25 31.76
C ASN A 732 16.54 12.12 31.44
N VAL A 733 17.63 12.45 30.75
CA VAL A 733 18.73 11.49 30.45
C VAL A 733 19.50 11.13 31.71
N GLY A 734 19.62 12.07 32.64
CA GLY A 734 20.33 11.88 33.90
C GLY A 734 21.82 11.56 33.68
N THR A 735 22.30 10.52 34.37
CA THR A 735 23.71 10.08 34.32
C THR A 735 23.96 8.93 33.36
N TYR A 736 22.99 8.58 32.49
CA TYR A 736 23.13 7.49 31.54
C TYR A 736 24.36 7.72 30.65
N LYS A 737 25.21 6.68 30.56
CA LYS A 737 26.42 6.69 29.72
C LYS A 737 26.38 5.45 28.82
N PRO A 738 26.37 5.62 27.49
CA PRO A 738 26.35 4.49 26.59
C PRO A 738 27.66 3.69 26.66
N THR A 739 27.57 2.39 26.38
CA THR A 739 28.70 1.45 26.53
C THR A 739 28.81 0.43 25.41
N ASN A 740 27.76 0.27 24.60
CA ASN A 740 27.71 -0.69 23.52
C ASN A 740 28.51 -0.18 22.31
N GLN A 741 29.55 -0.91 21.93
CA GLN A 741 30.42 -0.52 20.82
C GLN A 741 29.78 -0.73 19.44
N ASN A 742 28.70 -1.51 19.37
CA ASN A 742 27.95 -1.74 18.13
C ASN A 742 26.87 -0.68 17.91
N ASN A 743 26.61 0.21 18.88
CA ASN A 743 25.72 1.34 18.68
C ASN A 743 26.47 2.46 17.95
N VAL A 744 25.94 2.88 16.81
CA VAL A 744 26.55 3.89 15.93
C VAL A 744 25.48 4.88 15.49
N ILE A 745 25.79 6.18 15.58
CA ILE A 745 24.96 7.28 15.10
C ILE A 745 25.65 7.97 13.91
N GLY A 746 24.88 8.28 12.88
CA GLY A 746 25.30 9.00 11.69
C GLY A 746 24.72 10.40 11.60
N VAL A 747 25.51 11.33 11.07
CA VAL A 747 25.11 12.69 10.70
C VAL A 747 25.48 12.91 9.23
N THR A 748 24.56 13.45 8.44
CA THR A 748 24.80 13.75 7.01
C THR A 748 25.12 15.22 6.79
N ALA A 749 26.00 15.54 5.86
CA ALA A 749 26.33 16.90 5.44
C ALA A 749 26.45 17.02 3.91
N TYR A 750 26.14 18.22 3.41
CA TYR A 750 26.19 18.57 1.97
C TYR A 750 26.81 19.96 1.78
N GLY A 751 27.12 20.33 0.54
CA GLY A 751 27.35 21.73 0.18
C GLY A 751 28.59 22.37 0.77
N GLY A 752 29.59 21.57 1.12
CA GLY A 752 30.82 22.04 1.75
C GLY A 752 30.67 22.40 3.24
N GLN A 753 29.61 21.91 3.91
CA GLN A 753 29.51 22.00 5.37
C GLN A 753 30.52 21.01 6.00
N TYR A 754 31.57 21.53 6.61
CA TYR A 754 32.62 20.73 7.26
C TYR A 754 32.52 20.82 8.78
N ALA A 755 32.86 19.72 9.45
CA ALA A 755 32.99 19.65 10.90
C ALA A 755 34.47 19.69 11.28
N SER A 756 34.81 20.49 12.28
CA SER A 756 36.16 20.72 12.77
C SER A 756 36.41 19.95 14.06
N THR A 757 37.47 19.15 14.08
CA THR A 757 37.93 18.49 15.30
C THR A 757 38.29 19.51 16.37
N SER A 758 38.86 20.65 15.98
CA SER A 758 39.28 21.70 16.92
C SER A 758 38.08 22.39 17.57
N ASP A 759 37.06 22.73 16.79
CA ASP A 759 35.83 23.36 17.32
C ASP A 759 35.09 22.38 18.22
N LEU A 760 34.97 21.09 17.82
CA LEU A 760 34.43 20.05 18.68
C LEU A 760 35.20 19.89 20.01
N GLN A 761 36.54 19.96 20.01
CA GLN A 761 37.32 19.92 21.26
C GLN A 761 37.02 21.15 22.13
N GLN A 762 36.89 22.33 21.53
CA GLN A 762 36.56 23.55 22.25
C GLN A 762 35.13 23.52 22.81
N PHE A 763 34.17 23.00 22.05
CA PHE A 763 32.80 22.77 22.46
C PHE A 763 32.72 21.78 23.62
N THR A 764 33.30 20.58 23.49
CA THR A 764 33.25 19.57 24.55
C THR A 764 33.97 20.02 25.82
N LYS A 765 35.05 20.81 25.70
CA LYS A 765 35.68 21.45 26.85
C LYS A 765 34.73 22.42 27.58
N SER A 766 33.91 23.15 26.83
CA SER A 766 33.05 24.24 27.34
C SER A 766 31.68 23.75 27.82
N PHE A 767 31.06 22.82 27.09
CA PHE A 767 29.64 22.48 27.24
C PHE A 767 29.37 20.97 27.45
N ALA A 768 30.34 20.09 27.19
CA ALA A 768 30.20 18.64 27.38
C ALA A 768 31.45 18.02 27.99
N SER A 769 31.75 18.39 29.25
CA SER A 769 33.03 18.06 29.90
C SER A 769 33.35 16.56 30.00
N SER A 770 32.33 15.69 29.96
CA SER A 770 32.47 14.22 29.90
C SER A 770 32.95 13.69 28.55
N ALA A 771 32.91 14.51 27.50
CA ALA A 771 33.28 14.21 26.12
C ALA A 771 34.55 14.95 25.64
N ARG A 772 35.39 15.45 26.56
CA ARG A 772 36.61 16.28 26.29
C ARG A 772 37.67 15.71 25.34
N ASN A 773 37.58 14.43 24.97
CA ASN A 773 38.49 13.79 24.01
C ASN A 773 37.71 13.13 22.86
N ALA A 774 36.46 13.55 22.67
CA ALA A 774 35.59 12.94 21.69
C ALA A 774 36.06 13.24 20.28
N LYS A 775 35.77 12.31 19.37
CA LYS A 775 36.06 12.43 17.94
C LYS A 775 34.87 11.90 17.16
N PHE A 776 34.69 12.42 15.96
CA PHE A 776 33.82 11.82 14.95
C PHE A 776 34.68 11.12 13.89
N THR A 777 34.06 10.23 13.12
CA THR A 777 34.70 9.56 11.99
C THR A 777 34.11 10.09 10.69
N PHE A 778 34.94 10.72 9.87
CA PHE A 778 34.56 11.18 8.55
C PHE A 778 34.34 10.00 7.58
N VAL A 779 33.28 10.06 6.78
CA VAL A 779 32.96 9.14 5.70
C VAL A 779 32.62 9.97 4.46
N SER A 780 33.37 9.74 3.37
CA SER A 780 33.13 10.39 2.08
C SER A 780 32.07 9.63 1.29
N ILE A 781 31.04 10.34 0.84
CA ILE A 781 30.02 9.87 -0.11
C ILE A 781 30.18 10.68 -1.40
N ASN A 782 30.23 10.01 -2.55
CA ASN A 782 30.35 10.64 -3.88
C ASN A 782 31.48 11.69 -3.97
N GLY A 783 32.63 11.43 -3.33
CA GLY A 783 33.78 12.34 -3.34
C GLY A 783 33.68 13.53 -2.37
N GLY A 784 32.70 13.53 -1.47
CA GLY A 784 32.57 14.55 -0.43
C GLY A 784 33.82 14.66 0.43
N GLN A 785 34.12 15.87 0.87
CA GLN A 785 35.32 16.18 1.66
C GLN A 785 34.94 16.61 3.08
N ASN A 786 35.93 16.61 3.98
CA ASN A 786 35.84 17.31 5.25
C ASN A 786 37.17 18.01 5.50
N VAL A 787 37.23 19.31 5.24
CA VAL A 787 38.43 20.10 5.53
C VAL A 787 38.40 20.41 7.02
N ASP A 788 39.26 19.73 7.79
CA ASP A 788 39.37 19.88 9.24
C ASP A 788 40.10 21.19 9.62
N ASP A 789 39.45 22.31 9.32
CA ASP A 789 39.91 23.68 9.54
C ASP A 789 38.73 24.51 10.06
N PRO A 790 38.78 25.04 11.31
CA PRO A 790 37.73 25.91 11.86
C PRO A 790 37.31 27.06 10.95
N SER A 791 38.23 27.63 10.15
CA SER A 791 37.91 28.75 9.27
C SER A 791 37.05 28.37 8.07
N GLN A 792 36.94 27.07 7.79
CA GLN A 792 36.13 26.47 6.73
C GLN A 792 35.00 25.59 7.31
N GLY A 793 34.83 25.58 8.63
CA GLY A 793 33.76 24.87 9.32
C GLY A 793 32.39 25.44 8.97
N GLY A 794 31.43 24.55 8.77
CA GLY A 794 30.04 24.90 8.46
C GLY A 794 29.18 24.87 9.72
N VAL A 795 28.42 25.93 9.99
CA VAL A 795 27.58 26.07 11.20
C VAL A 795 26.64 24.86 11.37
N GLU A 796 26.07 24.34 10.29
CA GLU A 796 25.17 23.17 10.31
C GLU A 796 25.92 21.89 10.68
N ALA A 797 27.07 21.64 10.05
CA ALA A 797 27.89 20.47 10.35
C ALA A 797 28.44 20.48 11.79
N GLU A 798 28.87 21.64 12.30
CA GLU A 798 29.29 21.78 13.69
C GLU A 798 28.12 21.54 14.64
N LEU A 799 26.96 22.17 14.41
CA LEU A 799 25.77 22.00 15.24
C LEU A 799 25.38 20.52 15.39
N ASP A 800 25.27 19.80 14.29
CA ASP A 800 24.83 18.40 14.29
C ASP A 800 25.86 17.50 15.01
N ILE A 801 27.16 17.66 14.72
CA ILE A 801 28.23 16.85 15.32
C ILE A 801 28.42 17.19 16.79
N GLU A 802 28.43 18.45 17.17
CA GLU A 802 28.57 18.88 18.57
C GLU A 802 27.39 18.39 19.41
N THR A 803 26.16 18.45 18.88
CA THR A 803 24.95 17.96 19.55
C THR A 803 25.01 16.45 19.75
N THR A 804 25.23 15.69 18.68
CA THR A 804 25.24 14.21 18.74
C THR A 804 26.39 13.69 19.59
N VAL A 805 27.61 14.22 19.44
CA VAL A 805 28.77 13.83 20.27
C VAL A 805 28.56 14.22 21.73
N GLY A 806 28.08 15.44 22.00
CA GLY A 806 27.88 15.94 23.37
C GLY A 806 26.85 15.13 24.16
N LEU A 807 25.82 14.61 23.49
CA LEU A 807 24.79 13.79 24.11
C LEU A 807 25.17 12.31 24.21
N THR A 808 25.77 11.74 23.16
CA THR A 808 25.92 10.28 23.01
C THR A 808 27.30 9.72 23.34
N TRP A 809 28.29 10.55 23.70
CA TRP A 809 29.64 10.05 24.02
C TRP A 809 29.64 8.93 25.09
N PRO A 810 30.34 7.78 24.89
CA PRO A 810 31.32 7.45 23.84
C PRO A 810 30.80 6.69 22.60
N THR A 811 29.51 6.78 22.28
CA THR A 811 28.94 6.19 21.03
C THR A 811 29.70 6.69 19.81
N LYS A 812 29.96 5.79 18.84
CA LYS A 812 30.66 6.16 17.60
C LYS A 812 29.76 7.08 16.76
N ASN A 813 30.28 8.26 16.43
CA ASN A 813 29.63 9.25 15.58
C ASN A 813 30.28 9.23 14.18
N LEU A 814 29.48 8.97 13.15
CA LEU A 814 29.89 8.99 11.75
C LEU A 814 29.41 10.29 11.09
N PHE A 815 30.30 10.98 10.40
CA PHE A 815 30.02 12.19 9.65
C PHE A 815 30.09 11.90 8.15
N TYR A 816 28.92 11.74 7.52
CA TYR A 816 28.78 11.44 6.10
C TYR A 816 28.73 12.74 5.31
N SER A 817 29.82 13.10 4.63
CA SER A 817 29.84 14.25 3.72
C SER A 817 29.60 13.79 2.29
N THR A 818 28.60 14.36 1.65
CA THR A 818 28.27 14.09 0.24
C THR A 818 28.88 15.18 -0.63
N GLY A 819 29.62 14.76 -1.67
CA GLY A 819 30.23 15.69 -2.61
C GLY A 819 29.20 16.31 -3.56
N ASP A 820 29.37 17.60 -3.88
CA ASP A 820 28.55 18.31 -4.87
C ASP A 820 28.87 17.87 -6.34
N GLY A 821 29.86 16.99 -6.51
CA GLY A 821 30.47 16.61 -7.79
C GLY A 821 31.47 17.64 -8.31
N ASP A 822 32.39 17.22 -9.18
CA ASP A 822 33.40 18.13 -9.78
C ASP A 822 32.80 19.12 -10.78
N ASN A 823 31.55 18.91 -11.21
CA ASN A 823 30.87 19.74 -12.20
C ASN A 823 29.39 19.96 -11.85
N SER A 824 28.84 21.12 -12.26
CA SER A 824 27.50 21.68 -11.99
C SER A 824 26.27 20.79 -12.30
N ILE A 825 26.46 19.55 -12.78
CA ILE A 825 25.38 18.65 -13.17
C ILE A 825 25.17 17.47 -12.22
N GLN A 826 26.19 16.87 -11.61
CA GLN A 826 26.07 15.50 -11.07
C GLN A 826 25.35 15.36 -9.72
N TYR A 827 25.82 16.01 -8.64
CA TYR A 827 25.41 15.63 -7.27
C TYR A 827 24.99 16.81 -6.40
N PHE A 828 24.29 17.78 -6.98
CA PHE A 828 23.88 18.94 -6.21
C PHE A 828 22.81 18.57 -5.16
N HIS A 829 23.27 18.28 -3.94
CA HIS A 829 22.50 18.06 -2.71
C HIS A 829 21.27 17.13 -2.87
N GLN A 830 21.43 15.95 -3.48
CA GLN A 830 20.30 15.02 -3.57
C GLN A 830 20.05 14.39 -2.20
N PRO A 831 18.84 14.48 -1.62
CA PRO A 831 18.56 14.11 -0.24
C PRO A 831 18.71 12.61 0.07
N ASP A 832 18.85 11.76 -0.94
CA ASP A 832 18.95 10.31 -0.85
C ASP A 832 20.33 9.73 -1.21
N ASP A 833 21.32 10.55 -1.61
CA ASP A 833 22.65 10.05 -2.04
C ASP A 833 23.37 9.24 -0.94
N TRP A 834 23.34 9.72 0.30
CA TRP A 834 23.89 8.97 1.44
C TRP A 834 23.09 7.69 1.71
N ALA A 835 21.78 7.70 1.48
CA ALA A 835 20.92 6.55 1.70
C ALA A 835 21.23 5.45 0.68
N LEU A 836 21.43 5.81 -0.60
CA LEU A 836 21.88 4.90 -1.65
C LEU A 836 23.24 4.28 -1.30
N ALA A 837 24.19 5.09 -0.82
CA ALA A 837 25.49 4.58 -0.39
C ALA A 837 25.39 3.60 0.80
N LEU A 838 24.43 3.80 1.70
CA LEU A 838 24.17 2.87 2.81
C LEU A 838 23.41 1.61 2.38
N ILE A 839 22.49 1.69 1.42
CA ILE A 839 21.75 0.53 0.89
C ILE A 839 22.72 -0.54 0.37
N ASP A 840 23.83 -0.11 -0.24
CA ASP A 840 24.87 -1.00 -0.75
C ASP A 840 25.74 -1.65 0.34
N LYS A 841 25.71 -1.16 1.59
CA LYS A 841 26.48 -1.73 2.71
C LYS A 841 25.76 -2.90 3.37
N PRO A 842 26.48 -3.92 3.90
CA PRO A 842 25.86 -4.95 4.73
C PRO A 842 25.38 -4.39 6.08
N ASN A 843 24.44 -5.07 6.74
CA ASN A 843 23.86 -4.58 8.01
C ASN A 843 24.89 -4.28 9.10
N SER A 844 26.01 -5.01 9.14
CA SER A 844 27.09 -4.81 10.11
C SER A 844 27.84 -3.48 9.97
N GLU A 845 27.72 -2.82 8.82
CA GLU A 845 28.35 -1.52 8.55
C GLU A 845 27.36 -0.35 8.66
N LEU A 846 26.08 -0.63 8.91
CA LEU A 846 25.05 0.39 9.04
C LEU A 846 25.03 1.03 10.43
N PRO A 847 24.82 2.36 10.52
CA PRO A 847 24.45 2.99 11.79
C PRO A 847 23.05 2.55 12.23
N GLN A 848 22.77 2.62 13.53
CA GLN A 848 21.43 2.33 14.07
C GLN A 848 20.52 3.56 14.00
N VAL A 849 21.10 4.76 13.95
CA VAL A 849 20.37 6.03 13.82
C VAL A 849 21.11 6.94 12.84
N VAL A 850 20.39 7.59 11.93
CA VAL A 850 20.93 8.65 11.07
C VAL A 850 20.10 9.92 11.26
N SER A 851 20.77 11.03 11.56
CA SER A 851 20.19 12.36 11.64
C SER A 851 20.56 13.16 10.39
N THR A 852 19.58 13.88 9.86
CA THR A 852 19.79 14.83 8.77
C THR A 852 18.96 16.10 8.98
N SER A 853 19.60 17.21 8.65
CA SER A 853 19.07 18.56 8.78
C SER A 853 18.86 19.22 7.42
N TYR A 854 18.66 18.41 6.37
CA TYR A 854 18.52 18.86 4.98
C TYR A 854 17.14 18.50 4.42
N GLY A 855 16.57 19.42 3.64
CA GLY A 855 15.27 19.27 3.00
C GLY A 855 14.88 20.58 2.31
N ASP A 856 13.86 20.53 1.46
CA ASP A 856 13.32 21.71 0.78
C ASP A 856 11.79 21.55 0.66
N ASP A 857 11.12 22.55 0.10
CA ASP A 857 9.69 22.49 -0.14
C ASP A 857 9.38 21.27 -1.02
N GLU A 858 8.41 20.44 -0.60
CA GLU A 858 7.97 19.26 -1.34
C GLU A 858 7.74 19.53 -2.85
N PRO A 859 7.08 20.64 -3.29
CA PRO A 859 6.92 20.96 -4.71
C PRO A 859 8.21 21.25 -5.49
N ASN A 860 9.35 21.45 -4.82
CA ASN A 860 10.65 21.63 -5.49
C ASN A 860 11.27 20.30 -5.95
N PHE A 861 10.66 19.16 -5.59
CA PHE A 861 11.07 17.82 -6.00
C PHE A 861 10.05 17.20 -6.95
N PRO A 862 10.47 16.48 -8.00
CA PRO A 862 9.53 15.66 -8.77
C PRO A 862 8.88 14.60 -7.87
N ALA A 863 7.58 14.36 -8.04
CA ALA A 863 6.84 13.39 -7.23
C ALA A 863 7.43 11.97 -7.34
N ASP A 864 7.80 11.53 -8.55
CA ASP A 864 8.44 10.23 -8.79
C ASP A 864 9.76 10.09 -8.06
N PHE A 865 10.55 11.17 -7.98
CA PHE A 865 11.78 11.20 -7.18
C PHE A 865 11.47 11.06 -5.68
N ALA A 866 10.49 11.82 -5.17
CA ALA A 866 10.11 11.77 -3.77
C ALA A 866 9.64 10.35 -3.37
N VAL A 867 8.84 9.69 -4.22
CA VAL A 867 8.42 8.30 -4.04
C VAL A 867 9.61 7.35 -4.03
N ARG A 868 10.52 7.45 -5.02
CA ARG A 868 11.72 6.60 -5.06
C ARG A 868 12.61 6.77 -3.83
N ALA A 869 12.90 8.00 -3.44
CA ALA A 869 13.71 8.28 -2.26
C ALA A 869 13.05 7.70 -1.00
N CYS A 870 11.72 7.81 -0.86
CA CYS A 870 10.98 7.17 0.22
C CYS A 870 11.08 5.64 0.20
N ASN A 871 11.00 5.01 -0.97
CA ASN A 871 11.20 3.56 -1.10
C ASN A 871 12.59 3.15 -0.60
N ASP A 872 13.61 3.93 -0.95
CA ASP A 872 14.99 3.70 -0.53
C ASP A 872 15.16 3.94 1.00
N PHE A 873 14.47 4.92 1.58
CA PHE A 873 14.38 5.09 3.04
C PHE A 873 13.66 3.92 3.72
N ALA A 874 12.58 3.38 3.12
CA ALA A 874 11.87 2.21 3.63
C ALA A 874 12.77 0.96 3.66
N LYS A 875 13.63 0.78 2.65
CA LYS A 875 14.65 -0.28 2.62
C LYS A 875 15.60 -0.19 3.81
N LEU A 876 16.08 1.00 4.15
CA LEU A 876 16.94 1.21 5.32
C LEU A 876 16.18 1.01 6.64
N GLY A 877 14.95 1.52 6.74
CA GLY A 877 14.08 1.32 7.90
C GLY A 877 13.82 -0.16 8.18
N ALA A 878 13.56 -0.95 7.13
CA ALA A 878 13.29 -2.39 7.21
C ALA A 878 14.52 -3.18 7.70
N ARG A 879 15.72 -2.60 7.53
CA ARG A 879 17.00 -3.14 8.00
C ARG A 879 17.39 -2.66 9.40
N GLY A 880 16.49 -1.94 10.09
CA GLY A 880 16.63 -1.58 11.49
C GLY A 880 17.31 -0.23 11.74
N ILE A 881 17.33 0.67 10.76
CA ILE A 881 17.85 2.04 10.94
C ILE A 881 16.72 3.00 11.30
N SER A 882 16.91 3.82 12.33
CA SER A 882 16.07 4.98 12.60
C SER A 882 16.52 6.19 11.77
N LEU A 883 15.70 6.62 10.82
CA LEU A 883 15.99 7.78 9.96
C LEU A 883 15.28 9.01 10.50
N ILE A 884 16.04 10.00 10.96
CA ILE A 884 15.55 11.19 11.67
C ILE A 884 15.80 12.43 10.80
N PHE A 885 14.73 13.12 10.41
CA PHE A 885 14.78 14.31 9.56
C PHE A 885 14.22 15.50 10.32
N ALA A 886 14.91 16.64 10.25
CA ALA A 886 14.35 17.91 10.71
C ALA A 886 13.10 18.26 9.88
N SER A 887 12.08 18.92 10.46
CA SER A 887 10.82 19.21 9.74
C SER A 887 10.83 20.46 8.86
N GLY A 888 11.59 21.50 9.22
CA GLY A 888 11.76 22.76 8.46
C GLY A 888 11.67 23.97 9.38
N ASP A 889 12.12 25.13 8.88
CA ASP A 889 12.27 26.35 9.68
C ASP A 889 11.36 27.51 9.21
N GLY A 890 10.42 27.23 8.32
CA GLY A 890 9.52 28.21 7.71
C GLY A 890 8.09 28.23 8.26
N GLY A 891 7.79 27.47 9.31
CA GLY A 891 6.41 27.26 9.77
C GLY A 891 5.54 26.64 8.67
N VAL A 892 4.33 27.17 8.44
CA VAL A 892 3.50 26.73 7.28
C VAL A 892 4.00 27.24 5.92
N ASN A 893 5.04 28.09 5.88
CA ASN A 893 5.68 28.63 4.68
C ASN A 893 6.92 27.82 4.24
N GLY A 894 6.80 26.49 4.26
CA GLY A 894 7.82 25.60 3.71
C GLY A 894 9.03 25.43 4.60
N GLY A 895 10.14 24.98 4.02
CA GLY A 895 11.36 24.63 4.74
C GLY A 895 12.18 25.84 5.18
N HIS A 896 12.04 26.97 4.49
CA HIS A 896 12.88 28.17 4.67
C HIS A 896 12.09 29.46 4.88
N GLY A 897 10.75 29.44 4.81
CA GLY A 897 9.93 30.66 4.97
C GLY A 897 9.98 31.61 3.78
N GLN A 898 10.47 31.15 2.62
CA GLN A 898 10.66 31.94 1.40
C GLN A 898 9.65 31.61 0.29
N SER A 899 8.74 30.66 0.51
CA SER A 899 7.75 30.32 -0.51
C SER A 899 6.75 31.47 -0.72
N GLN A 900 6.19 31.51 -1.93
CA GLN A 900 5.10 32.42 -2.26
C GLN A 900 3.77 31.96 -1.63
N CYS A 901 3.72 30.74 -1.08
CA CYS A 901 2.52 30.11 -0.55
C CYS A 901 1.35 30.16 -1.53
N GLN A 902 1.61 29.98 -2.82
CA GLN A 902 0.61 30.04 -3.86
C GLN A 902 0.65 28.80 -4.75
N ASP A 903 -0.53 28.27 -5.09
CA ASP A 903 -0.67 27.26 -6.12
C ASP A 903 -0.53 27.88 -7.53
N ALA A 904 -0.61 27.05 -8.58
CA ALA A 904 -0.51 27.51 -9.97
C ALA A 904 -1.61 28.51 -10.38
N ASN A 905 -2.71 28.58 -9.61
CA ASN A 905 -3.84 29.49 -9.83
C ASN A 905 -3.75 30.76 -8.96
N GLY A 906 -2.70 30.90 -8.15
CA GLY A 906 -2.49 32.04 -7.24
C GLY A 906 -3.27 31.96 -5.91
N ASN A 907 -3.88 30.80 -5.58
CA ASN A 907 -4.56 30.63 -4.31
C ASN A 907 -3.56 30.37 -3.18
N THR A 908 -3.83 30.90 -1.99
CA THR A 908 -2.96 30.67 -0.84
C THR A 908 -2.97 29.19 -0.41
N VAL A 909 -1.79 28.58 -0.34
CA VAL A 909 -1.57 27.19 0.11
C VAL A 909 -0.39 27.12 1.07
N PHE A 910 -0.49 26.26 2.07
CA PHE A 910 0.60 25.87 2.95
C PHE A 910 1.54 24.93 2.23
N VAL A 911 2.82 25.01 2.59
CA VAL A 911 3.89 24.40 1.82
C VAL A 911 4.55 23.30 2.66
N PRO A 912 4.31 22.02 2.33
CA PRO A 912 4.96 20.90 3.02
C PRO A 912 6.44 20.78 2.64
N VAL A 913 7.22 20.07 3.45
CA VAL A 913 8.69 19.95 3.33
C VAL A 913 9.10 18.50 3.08
N PHE A 914 9.87 18.25 2.02
CA PHE A 914 10.44 16.94 1.73
C PHE A 914 11.95 16.93 2.10
N PRO A 915 12.50 15.86 2.71
CA PRO A 915 11.86 14.56 3.01
C PRO A 915 11.04 14.43 4.29
N ALA A 916 10.80 15.52 5.05
CA ALA A 916 10.02 15.46 6.29
C ALA A 916 8.60 14.88 6.10
N THR A 917 8.04 15.02 4.90
CA THR A 917 6.74 14.46 4.51
C THR A 917 6.76 12.97 4.15
N CYS A 918 7.93 12.35 4.04
CA CYS A 918 8.05 10.92 3.76
C CYS A 918 7.44 10.08 4.89
N PRO A 919 6.64 9.04 4.59
CA PRO A 919 5.98 8.22 5.61
C PRO A 919 6.89 7.16 6.25
N TYR A 920 8.12 7.00 5.78
CA TYR A 920 9.06 5.95 6.24
C TYR A 920 10.26 6.51 7.02
N ILE A 921 10.17 7.77 7.46
CA ILE A 921 11.15 8.46 8.31
C ILE A 921 10.44 9.06 9.52
N THR A 922 11.21 9.43 10.54
CA THR A 922 10.71 10.21 11.68
C THR A 922 11.06 11.68 11.51
N SER A 923 10.05 12.52 11.31
CA SER A 923 10.18 13.97 11.17
C SER A 923 10.15 14.65 12.54
N VAL A 924 11.09 15.58 12.78
CA VAL A 924 11.30 16.25 14.06
C VAL A 924 11.09 17.75 13.95
N GLY A 925 10.04 18.25 14.62
CA GLY A 925 9.76 19.68 14.78
C GLY A 925 10.60 20.34 15.88
N ALA A 926 10.34 21.62 16.11
CA ALA A 926 11.06 22.44 17.08
C ALA A 926 10.14 22.99 18.19
N THR A 927 10.63 22.92 19.42
CA THR A 927 10.08 23.63 20.59
C THR A 927 11.03 24.76 21.02
N THR A 928 10.52 25.65 21.86
CA THR A 928 11.27 26.72 22.52
C THR A 928 10.88 26.81 24.00
N SER A 929 11.59 27.63 24.77
CA SER A 929 11.31 27.89 26.19
C SER A 929 11.48 26.67 27.11
N VAL A 930 11.40 26.92 28.43
CA VAL A 930 11.31 25.90 29.49
C VAL A 930 10.30 26.42 30.53
N PRO A 931 9.10 25.82 30.69
CA PRO A 931 8.56 24.67 29.95
C PRO A 931 8.49 24.88 28.44
N GLU A 932 8.50 23.77 27.68
CA GLU A 932 8.54 23.79 26.22
C GLU A 932 7.19 24.21 25.62
N THR A 933 7.24 25.12 24.63
CA THR A 933 6.13 25.52 23.76
C THR A 933 6.55 25.35 22.31
N ALA A 934 5.60 25.30 21.37
CA ALA A 934 5.95 25.26 19.94
C ALA A 934 6.84 26.44 19.55
N ALA A 935 7.91 26.17 18.79
CA ALA A 935 8.71 27.23 18.17
C ALA A 935 8.04 27.67 16.87
N GLN A 936 7.90 28.98 16.66
CA GLN A 936 7.24 29.52 15.46
C GLN A 936 7.90 29.10 14.14
N LEU A 937 9.20 28.81 14.16
CA LEU A 937 9.92 28.31 12.99
C LEU A 937 9.54 26.86 12.62
N SER A 938 8.96 26.08 13.54
CA SER A 938 8.74 24.64 13.34
C SER A 938 7.81 24.38 12.16
N SER A 939 8.37 23.96 11.03
CA SER A 939 7.55 23.59 9.88
C SER A 939 6.75 22.34 10.20
N GLY A 940 5.51 22.36 9.79
CA GLY A 940 4.57 21.28 10.00
C GLY A 940 3.29 21.54 9.24
N GLY A 941 2.60 20.46 8.91
CA GLY A 941 1.46 20.50 8.00
C GLY A 941 1.22 19.12 7.43
N PHE A 942 0.79 19.07 6.17
CA PHE A 942 0.37 17.83 5.53
C PHE A 942 0.95 17.73 4.12
N SER A 943 1.49 16.57 3.78
CA SER A 943 2.03 16.26 2.45
C SER A 943 0.97 16.37 1.34
N ASN A 944 1.38 16.84 0.17
CA ASN A 944 0.62 16.78 -1.07
C ASN A 944 0.95 15.52 -1.89
N TYR A 945 2.07 14.85 -1.63
CA TYR A 945 2.51 13.67 -2.38
C TYR A 945 2.13 12.35 -1.71
N PHE A 946 2.25 12.27 -0.39
CA PHE A 946 2.08 11.02 0.35
C PHE A 946 0.75 11.00 1.08
N THR A 947 -0.02 9.95 0.88
CA THR A 947 -1.24 9.68 1.65
C THR A 947 -0.91 9.44 3.11
N ARG A 948 -1.87 9.74 3.98
CA ARG A 948 -1.75 9.48 5.41
C ARG A 948 -1.51 7.98 5.69
N PRO A 949 -0.41 7.60 6.37
CA PRO A 949 -0.19 6.21 6.76
C PRO A 949 -1.09 5.80 7.93
N SER A 950 -1.47 4.52 7.98
CA SER A 950 -2.45 4.03 8.97
C SER A 950 -2.01 4.19 10.42
N TYR A 951 -0.70 4.17 10.69
CA TYR A 951 -0.18 4.34 12.06
C TYR A 951 -0.51 5.71 12.67
N GLN A 952 -0.84 6.73 11.86
CA GLN A 952 -1.15 8.08 12.36
C GLN A 952 -2.63 8.47 12.24
N ASP A 953 -3.51 7.59 11.72
CA ASP A 953 -4.92 7.92 11.47
C ASP A 953 -5.62 8.47 12.72
N SER A 954 -5.58 7.72 13.82
CA SER A 954 -6.26 8.11 15.07
C SER A 954 -5.77 9.47 15.62
N ALA A 955 -4.47 9.73 15.52
CA ALA A 955 -3.85 10.93 16.05
C ALA A 955 -4.21 12.15 15.19
N VAL A 956 -4.12 12.00 13.86
CA VAL A 956 -4.41 13.07 12.91
C VAL A 956 -5.91 13.35 12.84
N ASP A 957 -6.78 12.34 12.88
CA ASP A 957 -8.23 12.54 12.89
C ASP A 957 -8.68 13.32 14.12
N SER A 958 -8.08 13.06 15.28
CA SER A 958 -8.31 13.84 16.50
C SER A 958 -7.94 15.32 16.31
N TYR A 959 -6.80 15.58 15.67
CA TYR A 959 -6.38 16.96 15.36
C TYR A 959 -7.29 17.65 14.33
N LEU A 960 -7.65 16.96 13.24
CA LEU A 960 -8.52 17.51 12.19
C LEU A 960 -9.92 17.84 12.75
N ASN A 961 -10.44 17.01 13.65
CA ASN A 961 -11.68 17.28 14.37
C ASN A 961 -11.58 18.53 15.25
N PHE A 962 -10.45 18.74 15.93
CA PHE A 962 -10.17 19.95 16.69
C PHE A 962 -10.06 21.19 15.77
N LEU A 963 -9.38 21.05 14.64
CA LEU A 963 -9.13 22.14 13.68
C LEU A 963 -10.43 22.59 12.97
N GLY A 964 -11.35 21.67 12.72
CA GLY A 964 -12.62 21.93 12.06
C GLY A 964 -12.44 22.47 10.63
N SER A 965 -13.12 23.56 10.30
CA SER A 965 -13.03 24.20 8.97
C SER A 965 -11.88 25.22 8.85
N THR A 966 -11.04 25.35 9.88
CA THR A 966 -9.94 26.32 9.88
C THR A 966 -8.92 25.96 8.79
N TYR A 967 -8.55 26.94 7.96
CA TYR A 967 -7.65 26.77 6.82
C TYR A 967 -8.11 25.72 5.78
N GLN A 968 -9.42 25.48 5.67
CA GLN A 968 -9.98 24.63 4.61
C GLN A 968 -9.54 25.14 3.23
N GLY A 969 -8.95 24.25 2.43
CA GLY A 969 -8.38 24.57 1.11
C GLY A 969 -6.89 24.93 1.11
N TYR A 970 -6.25 25.15 2.27
CA TYR A 970 -4.86 25.60 2.34
C TYR A 970 -3.85 24.45 2.45
N TYR A 971 -4.24 23.27 2.94
CA TYR A 971 -3.34 22.12 3.13
C TYR A 971 -3.92 20.85 2.48
N ASN A 972 -3.35 19.65 2.70
CA ASN A 972 -3.97 18.39 2.29
C ASN A 972 -4.28 17.47 3.48
N SER A 973 -5.48 17.54 4.03
CA SER A 973 -5.97 16.78 5.19
C SER A 973 -5.91 15.25 5.05
N SER A 974 -5.82 14.74 3.82
CA SER A 974 -5.66 13.30 3.55
C SER A 974 -4.19 12.88 3.45
N GLY A 975 -3.27 13.84 3.49
CA GLY A 975 -1.84 13.61 3.35
C GLY A 975 -1.17 13.20 4.67
N ARG A 976 0.07 12.73 4.56
CA ARG A 976 0.96 12.51 5.71
C ARG A 976 1.15 13.83 6.46
N ALA A 977 0.52 13.94 7.62
CA ALA A 977 0.73 15.01 8.60
C ALA A 977 2.13 14.90 9.23
N PHE A 978 2.88 16.00 9.33
CA PHE A 978 4.23 16.07 9.91
C PHE A 978 4.36 17.34 10.79
N PRO A 979 5.27 17.40 11.76
CA PRO A 979 6.24 16.37 12.16
C PRO A 979 5.60 15.20 12.93
N ASP A 980 6.39 14.17 13.27
CA ASP A 980 5.97 13.06 14.14
C ASP A 980 6.20 13.36 15.62
N VAL A 981 7.30 14.06 15.92
CA VAL A 981 7.77 14.42 17.27
C VAL A 981 8.44 15.79 17.22
N SER A 982 8.90 16.30 18.36
CA SER A 982 9.69 17.53 18.42
C SER A 982 10.79 17.47 19.48
N ALA A 983 11.71 18.42 19.42
CA ALA A 983 12.66 18.72 20.49
C ALA A 983 13.03 20.20 20.45
N GLN A 984 13.80 20.66 21.44
CA GLN A 984 14.22 22.04 21.63
C GLN A 984 15.01 22.46 20.39
N GLY A 985 14.56 23.53 19.74
CA GLY A 985 15.10 24.00 18.48
C GLY A 985 15.68 25.41 18.54
N GLN A 986 15.67 26.08 19.69
CA GLN A 986 16.13 27.47 19.80
C GLN A 986 17.16 27.65 20.91
N ASN A 987 18.01 28.67 20.73
CA ASN A 987 19.02 29.14 21.66
C ASN A 987 20.14 28.14 21.94
N TYR A 988 20.51 27.30 20.95
CA TYR A 988 21.64 26.37 21.07
C TYR A 988 22.95 27.14 21.17
N GLN A 989 23.87 26.64 21.99
CA GLN A 989 25.25 27.14 22.06
C GLN A 989 26.15 26.15 21.34
N ILE A 990 26.78 26.58 20.25
CA ILE A 990 27.75 25.78 19.49
C ILE A 990 29.12 26.47 19.44
N VAL A 991 30.16 25.78 19.00
CA VAL A 991 31.43 26.39 18.59
C VAL A 991 31.59 26.27 17.08
N SER A 992 31.85 27.38 16.40
CA SER A 992 32.14 27.37 14.97
C SER A 992 33.09 28.52 14.66
N GLY A 993 34.15 28.25 13.90
CA GLY A 993 35.23 29.20 13.65
C GLY A 993 35.98 29.60 14.92
N GLY A 994 36.08 28.69 15.89
CA GLY A 994 36.66 28.93 17.22
C GLY A 994 35.87 29.88 18.13
N GLN A 995 34.65 30.28 17.74
CA GLN A 995 33.79 31.18 18.52
C GLN A 995 32.52 30.49 19.00
N VAL A 996 32.05 30.86 20.19
CA VAL A 996 30.73 30.42 20.68
C VAL A 996 29.65 31.22 19.97
N GLN A 997 28.68 30.53 19.37
CA GLN A 997 27.59 31.13 18.61
C GLN A 997 26.23 30.56 19.05
N GLY A 998 25.19 31.40 18.97
CA GLY A 998 23.80 31.01 19.17
C GLY A 998 23.16 30.52 17.87
N VAL A 999 22.47 29.37 17.88
CA VAL A 999 21.79 28.83 16.70
C VAL A 999 20.35 28.42 17.01
N ASP A 1000 19.44 28.69 16.06
CA ASP A 1000 18.04 28.29 16.07
C ASP A 1000 17.71 27.51 14.77
N GLY A 1001 16.86 26.48 14.88
CA GLY A 1001 16.34 25.69 13.76
C GLY A 1001 15.86 24.30 14.19
N THR A 1002 15.06 23.64 13.36
CA THR A 1002 14.76 22.19 13.47
C THR A 1002 16.01 21.34 13.23
N SER A 1003 17.03 21.92 12.61
CA SER A 1003 18.40 21.41 12.61
C SER A 1003 18.98 21.19 14.01
N CYS A 1004 18.53 21.95 15.02
CA CYS A 1004 18.95 21.71 16.40
C CYS A 1004 18.18 20.53 17.04
N SER A 1005 16.90 20.38 16.69
CA SER A 1005 16.00 19.41 17.33
C SER A 1005 16.19 17.99 16.80
N SER A 1006 16.42 17.82 15.50
CA SER A 1006 16.67 16.52 14.85
C SER A 1006 17.84 15.73 15.47
N PRO A 1007 19.08 16.25 15.56
CA PRO A 1007 20.20 15.56 16.19
C PRO A 1007 20.02 15.35 17.70
N ALA A 1008 19.27 16.22 18.38
CA ALA A 1008 18.93 16.03 19.80
C ALA A 1008 18.01 14.82 20.00
N PHE A 1009 16.93 14.70 19.21
CA PHE A 1009 16.03 13.55 19.25
C PHE A 1009 16.74 12.26 18.82
N ALA A 1010 17.52 12.30 17.73
CA ALA A 1010 18.34 11.18 17.26
C ALA A 1010 19.30 10.66 18.34
N SER A 1011 19.87 11.58 19.14
CA SER A 1011 20.73 11.23 20.27
C SER A 1011 19.99 10.45 21.35
N ILE A 1012 18.76 10.84 21.69
CA ILE A 1012 17.93 10.10 22.66
C ILE A 1012 17.63 8.69 22.16
N ILE A 1013 17.24 8.53 20.89
CA ILE A 1013 17.00 7.22 20.28
C ILE A 1013 18.27 6.37 20.28
N SER A 1014 19.43 6.97 19.99
CA SER A 1014 20.72 6.28 20.06
C SER A 1014 21.03 5.77 21.49
N LEU A 1015 20.75 6.54 22.53
CA LEU A 1015 20.91 6.09 23.92
C LEU A 1015 19.94 4.94 24.28
N ILE A 1016 18.73 4.95 23.74
CA ILE A 1016 17.76 3.86 23.90
C ILE A 1016 18.26 2.59 23.19
N ASN A 1017 18.76 2.72 21.95
CA ASN A 1017 19.35 1.62 21.20
C ASN A 1017 20.57 1.02 21.91
N ASP A 1018 21.44 1.83 22.52
CA ASP A 1018 22.54 1.35 23.36
C ASP A 1018 22.06 0.41 24.49
N ASN A 1019 21.01 0.81 25.22
CA ASN A 1019 20.43 -0.02 26.27
C ASN A 1019 19.83 -1.33 25.73
N LEU A 1020 19.13 -1.27 24.58
CA LEU A 1020 18.55 -2.45 23.94
C LEU A 1020 19.64 -3.44 23.52
N LEU A 1021 20.68 -2.95 22.84
CA LEU A 1021 21.81 -3.76 22.39
C LEU A 1021 22.57 -4.38 23.56
N ASN A 1022 22.75 -3.66 24.68
CA ASN A 1022 23.33 -4.21 25.91
C ASN A 1022 22.49 -5.32 26.55
N LYS A 1023 21.18 -5.35 26.27
CA LYS A 1023 20.26 -6.43 26.67
C LYS A 1023 20.12 -7.53 25.61
N GLY A 1024 20.93 -7.50 24.56
CA GLY A 1024 20.87 -8.46 23.45
C GLY A 1024 19.61 -8.33 22.59
N LYS A 1025 18.90 -7.20 22.66
CA LYS A 1025 17.78 -6.87 21.78
C LYS A 1025 18.28 -6.11 20.54
N SER A 1026 17.48 -6.12 19.47
CA SER A 1026 17.72 -5.29 18.29
C SER A 1026 17.49 -3.80 18.59
N ALA A 1027 18.09 -2.93 17.77
CA ALA A 1027 17.74 -1.51 17.72
C ALA A 1027 16.26 -1.32 17.34
N LEU A 1028 15.69 -0.15 17.65
CA LEU A 1028 14.28 0.15 17.39
C LEU A 1028 13.93 0.13 15.89
N GLY A 1029 14.82 0.60 15.02
CA GLY A 1029 14.56 0.73 13.59
C GLY A 1029 13.60 1.87 13.26
N PHE A 1030 12.66 1.66 12.33
CA PHE A 1030 11.68 2.68 11.97
C PHE A 1030 10.70 2.92 13.13
N LEU A 1031 10.63 4.16 13.60
CA LEU A 1031 10.05 4.47 14.91
C LEU A 1031 8.54 4.72 14.89
N ASN A 1032 7.98 5.18 13.77
CA ASN A 1032 6.65 5.80 13.79
C ASN A 1032 5.53 4.84 14.26
N PRO A 1033 5.43 3.58 13.80
CA PRO A 1033 4.43 2.65 14.31
C PRO A 1033 4.52 2.47 15.84
N TRP A 1034 5.74 2.39 16.39
CA TRP A 1034 5.95 2.34 17.83
C TRP A 1034 5.60 3.66 18.53
N LEU A 1035 6.00 4.81 17.98
CA LEU A 1035 5.73 6.14 18.55
C LEU A 1035 4.22 6.39 18.68
N TYR A 1036 3.47 6.18 17.60
CA TYR A 1036 2.03 6.46 17.58
C TYR A 1036 1.19 5.44 18.37
N SER A 1037 1.69 4.22 18.61
CA SER A 1037 0.96 3.19 19.37
C SER A 1037 1.30 3.16 20.86
N LYS A 1038 2.59 3.30 21.21
CA LYS A 1038 3.08 3.12 22.59
C LYS A 1038 4.04 4.21 23.02
N GLY A 1039 4.96 4.61 22.14
CA GLY A 1039 6.05 5.54 22.44
C GLY A 1039 5.58 6.92 22.88
N TYR A 1040 4.41 7.38 22.43
CA TYR A 1040 3.82 8.67 22.83
C TYR A 1040 3.67 8.82 24.35
N GLN A 1041 3.54 7.72 25.10
CA GLN A 1041 3.47 7.72 26.57
C GLN A 1041 4.78 8.18 27.23
N GLY A 1042 5.89 8.06 26.49
CA GLY A 1042 7.22 8.53 26.89
C GLY A 1042 7.55 9.92 26.37
N LEU A 1043 6.61 10.62 25.75
CA LEU A 1043 6.79 11.99 25.27
C LEU A 1043 6.08 12.99 26.21
N ASN A 1044 6.57 14.22 26.21
CA ASN A 1044 5.93 15.34 26.88
C ASN A 1044 5.12 16.11 25.85
N ASP A 1045 3.80 16.12 26.05
CA ASP A 1045 2.84 16.81 25.18
C ASP A 1045 3.01 18.33 25.22
N VAL A 1046 3.09 18.97 24.05
CA VAL A 1046 3.32 20.42 23.90
C VAL A 1046 2.02 21.07 23.45
N THR A 1047 1.34 21.74 24.36
CA THR A 1047 -0.06 22.16 24.14
C THR A 1047 -0.24 23.65 23.86
N SER A 1048 0.83 24.37 23.53
CA SER A 1048 0.76 25.82 23.29
C SER A 1048 1.79 26.32 22.28
N GLY A 1049 1.42 27.40 21.59
CA GLY A 1049 2.18 27.99 20.48
C GLY A 1049 1.62 27.56 19.12
N ASN A 1050 2.24 28.06 18.04
CA ASN A 1050 1.82 27.86 16.66
C ASN A 1050 3.01 27.92 15.69
N ASN A 1051 2.79 27.62 14.40
CA ASN A 1051 3.80 27.71 13.34
C ASN A 1051 3.42 28.69 12.21
N PRO A 1052 3.44 30.01 12.48
CA PRO A 1052 2.99 31.02 11.53
C PRO A 1052 3.82 31.03 10.23
N GLY A 1053 3.18 31.49 9.16
CA GLY A 1053 3.74 31.52 7.81
C GLY A 1053 2.65 31.88 6.80
N CYS A 1054 3.00 32.20 5.56
CA CYS A 1054 2.02 32.54 4.52
C CYS A 1054 1.08 33.71 4.90
N ASN A 1055 1.57 34.65 5.72
CA ASN A 1055 0.80 35.75 6.33
C ASN A 1055 -0.37 35.30 7.23
N LEU A 1056 -0.29 34.10 7.81
CA LEU A 1056 -1.28 33.51 8.69
C LEU A 1056 -0.62 32.98 9.98
N ASP A 1057 -1.45 32.73 11.00
CA ASP A 1057 -1.00 32.20 12.29
C ASP A 1057 -0.55 30.72 12.24
N GLY A 1058 -0.88 30.01 11.15
CA GLY A 1058 -0.53 28.60 10.98
C GLY A 1058 -1.30 27.67 11.92
N PHE A 1059 -0.86 26.41 12.00
CA PHE A 1059 -1.43 25.43 12.89
C PHE A 1059 -1.07 25.74 14.35
N SER A 1060 -1.98 25.44 15.27
CA SER A 1060 -1.76 25.59 16.71
C SER A 1060 -1.40 24.25 17.33
N ALA A 1061 -0.49 24.28 18.31
CA ALA A 1061 -0.19 23.16 19.16
C ALA A 1061 -1.33 22.94 20.18
N THR A 1062 -1.68 21.68 20.46
CA THR A 1062 -2.86 21.33 21.26
C THR A 1062 -2.62 20.02 22.02
N GLN A 1063 -3.60 19.55 22.79
CA GLN A 1063 -3.49 18.27 23.48
C GLN A 1063 -3.41 17.11 22.47
N GLY A 1064 -2.41 16.25 22.62
CA GLY A 1064 -2.18 15.10 21.76
C GLY A 1064 -1.31 15.42 20.56
N TYR A 1065 -1.61 14.83 19.40
CA TYR A 1065 -0.86 15.13 18.19
C TYR A 1065 -1.27 16.47 17.59
N ASP A 1066 -0.28 17.26 17.14
CA ASP A 1066 -0.48 18.41 16.27
C ASP A 1066 0.58 18.51 15.16
N PRO A 1067 0.27 19.12 14.01
CA PRO A 1067 1.20 19.33 12.90
C PRO A 1067 2.11 20.55 13.16
N VAL A 1068 2.59 20.72 14.39
CA VAL A 1068 3.59 21.70 14.79
C VAL A 1068 4.72 21.04 15.57
N THR A 1069 4.35 20.24 16.58
CA THR A 1069 5.24 19.58 17.54
C THR A 1069 5.08 18.06 17.57
N GLY A 1070 4.16 17.53 16.76
CA GLY A 1070 3.92 16.10 16.62
C GLY A 1070 3.31 15.52 17.88
N LEU A 1071 3.83 14.38 18.34
CA LEU A 1071 3.46 13.73 19.59
C LEU A 1071 4.16 14.34 20.83
N GLY A 1072 4.99 15.37 20.65
CA GLY A 1072 5.70 16.07 21.73
C GLY A 1072 7.21 15.77 21.83
N THR A 1073 7.81 16.13 22.96
CA THR A 1073 9.28 16.08 23.20
C THR A 1073 9.71 14.87 24.02
N PRO A 1074 10.95 14.35 23.86
CA PRO A 1074 11.33 13.07 24.47
C PRO A 1074 11.55 13.16 25.99
N ASP A 1075 11.00 12.20 26.74
CA ASP A 1075 11.47 11.88 28.09
C ASP A 1075 12.23 10.55 28.03
N PHE A 1076 13.57 10.62 28.07
CA PHE A 1076 14.42 9.44 27.91
C PHE A 1076 14.07 8.34 28.91
N LYS A 1077 13.81 8.68 30.17
CA LYS A 1077 13.53 7.69 31.21
C LYS A 1077 12.21 6.97 30.92
N LYS A 1078 11.15 7.71 30.59
CA LYS A 1078 9.86 7.10 30.24
C LYS A 1078 9.96 6.26 28.97
N LEU A 1079 10.65 6.75 27.93
CA LEU A 1079 10.86 5.98 26.70
C LEU A 1079 11.64 4.69 26.97
N LEU A 1080 12.64 4.74 27.85
CA LEU A 1080 13.42 3.57 28.24
C LEU A 1080 12.58 2.50 28.95
N ASP A 1081 11.61 2.92 29.76
CA ASP A 1081 10.69 2.03 30.48
C ASP A 1081 9.69 1.32 29.53
N LEU A 1082 9.50 1.84 28.32
CA LEU A 1082 8.58 1.28 27.32
C LEU A 1082 9.19 0.18 26.44
N VAL A 1083 10.52 -0.05 26.49
CA VAL A 1083 11.25 -0.88 25.50
C VAL A 1083 11.97 -2.12 26.05
#